data_AF-A0A3B8RN90-F1
#
_entry.id   AF-A0A3B8RN90-F1
#
_cell.length_a   1.000
_cell.length_b   1.000
_cell.length_c   1.000
_cell.angle_alpha   90.00
_cell.angle_beta   90.00
_cell.angle_gamma   90.00
#
_symmetry.space_group_name_H-M   'P 1'
#
loop_
_entity.id
_entity.type
_entity.pdbx_description
1 polymer ?
#
loop_
_entity_poly.entity_id
_entity_poly.type
_entity_poly.pdbx_seq_one_letter_code
_entity_poly.pdbx_strand_id
1 'polypeptide(L)'
;MEDSLALEKAKEYIITNTENLPYNLAGDFVELCYPNYLDKDELIKFVKKSESNWNESWRSIPQVLYDIAEHNWFNISGDKLEDLLEVLVIIVKDKLQSSNKDERFRTINIHYREISGAISSLLRRELSSKIEIQLRIDVLADAVKILRVYHKHFGDYLLEKVKVKELISKFSTLKRELFYRRIQHEKSKGLEVKYLYNLQYFFDDFWYLGKNDINWLIGDLIQATDLSNKHVLLDSILHLLRDENASIERYEEIKSIIDTDEDLTKHYIDFMSPPKPRPDKFMAKIERDEKKLKHQQEIQLDENKKYLLDHLDSLRKGKELNTLHYLVEKMAAKGSRNSWGQNNLKAIEDMFGIEVKHAAKEGFKVFWRSWSPPLPHEIEDRNKTEYGVIIGLSGIAIEISDKFDVTAFSEVDAELATRYATREINNFPSWLKDIAVVFPDAVKKILNVCIESEFNTPKEKPIPHEVLATLVHAEILLKELASQKIYDLIKTETPDHLINVSYALSILLNSSLKDSGKVNKLIGNKTNNIKNDVDAFIVWFDAWLNLDFTNAVNYLEKKLKKLNAKESYDLMVNLCGELSRSRHYSYFISFDLGKINEIKSLVKFLRLVYKHIKQENDSVYFGGYTPDVRDDAQHFRGRLLDRLLSIPGKESYNALISLSKESDLVSSRDVFQYLAKGKAEKELESEVWRPQDVAQFYSKFTKEIISDEELFYYTLEKIDEIKDHIEKGDVSTRGLFNSKTKESEFQKWIADRLRLIGTGNYSVTREEEVDDLKKPDLRIRKNNFIVGIEIKIANEYSVQELSRAISNQ
;
A
#
# COMPACT_ATOMS: atom_id res chain seq x y z
N MET A 1 50.24 6.42 -9.85
CA MET A 1 51.12 6.93 -8.78
C MET A 1 50.72 8.33 -8.34
N GLU A 2 50.42 9.26 -9.26
CA GLU A 2 49.96 10.62 -8.91
C GLU A 2 48.58 10.66 -8.21
N ASP A 3 47.62 9.82 -8.60
CA ASP A 3 46.30 9.76 -7.93
C ASP A 3 46.36 9.27 -6.48
N SER A 4 47.28 8.35 -6.16
CA SER A 4 47.43 7.80 -4.80
C SER A 4 47.96 8.85 -3.81
N LEU A 5 48.85 9.75 -4.27
CA LEU A 5 49.42 10.80 -3.44
C LEU A 5 48.41 11.93 -3.16
N ALA A 6 47.52 12.20 -4.13
CA ALA A 6 46.42 13.15 -3.96
C ALA A 6 45.37 12.62 -2.96
N LEU A 7 45.03 11.34 -3.04
CA LEU A 7 44.13 10.65 -2.10
C LEU A 7 44.70 10.60 -0.68
N GLU A 8 46.00 10.35 -0.50
CA GLU A 8 46.62 10.38 0.83
C GLU A 8 46.60 11.79 1.45
N LYS A 9 46.90 12.84 0.68
CA LYS A 9 46.81 14.22 1.17
C LYS A 9 45.37 14.64 1.48
N ALA A 10 44.41 14.22 0.66
CA ALA A 10 42.99 14.46 0.89
C ALA A 10 42.52 13.75 2.17
N LYS A 11 42.92 12.49 2.37
CA LYS A 11 42.67 11.71 3.58
C LYS A 11 43.25 12.39 4.82
N GLU A 12 44.51 12.82 4.79
CA GLU A 12 45.16 13.50 5.92
C GLU A 12 44.42 14.80 6.28
N TYR A 13 44.04 15.60 5.27
CA TYR A 13 43.26 16.82 5.46
C TYR A 13 41.87 16.54 6.04
N ILE A 14 41.16 15.54 5.51
CA ILE A 14 39.79 15.18 5.90
C ILE A 14 39.76 14.61 7.33
N ILE A 15 40.69 13.74 7.70
CA ILE A 15 40.81 13.18 9.06
C ILE A 15 41.18 14.27 10.09
N THR A 16 41.90 15.30 9.67
CA THR A 16 42.30 16.43 10.54
C THR A 16 41.16 17.44 10.74
N ASN A 17 40.30 17.63 9.75
CA ASN A 17 39.24 18.66 9.75
C ASN A 17 37.82 18.10 9.94
N THR A 18 37.68 16.88 10.43
CA THR A 18 36.41 16.12 10.57
C THR A 18 35.22 16.89 11.13
N GLU A 19 35.44 17.78 12.10
CA GLU A 19 34.38 18.54 12.78
C GLU A 19 33.86 19.73 11.97
N ASN A 20 34.51 20.09 10.86
CA ASN A 20 34.12 21.23 10.01
C ASN A 20 33.76 20.80 8.57
N LEU A 21 33.67 19.50 8.31
CA LEU A 21 33.33 18.99 6.98
C LEU A 21 31.82 19.07 6.75
N PRO A 22 31.38 19.52 5.55
CA PRO A 22 30.01 19.31 5.12
C PRO A 22 29.63 17.83 5.20
N TYR A 23 28.46 17.52 5.74
CA TYR A 23 28.01 16.15 6.02
C TYR A 23 28.03 15.25 4.77
N ASN A 24 27.71 15.80 3.60
CA ASN A 24 27.74 15.09 2.32
C ASN A 24 29.17 14.70 1.93
N LEU A 25 30.12 15.61 2.10
CA LEU A 25 31.54 15.34 1.81
C LEU A 25 32.12 14.26 2.73
N ALA A 26 31.68 14.22 3.99
CA ALA A 26 32.14 13.23 4.95
C ALA A 26 31.60 11.82 4.64
N GLY A 27 30.34 11.69 4.21
CA GLY A 27 29.78 10.44 3.70
C GLY A 27 30.44 9.97 2.41
N ASP A 28 30.56 10.86 1.42
CA ASP A 28 31.23 10.58 0.14
C ASP A 28 32.68 10.10 0.33
N PHE A 29 33.38 10.68 1.30
CA PHE A 29 34.73 10.25 1.64
C PHE A 29 34.78 8.80 2.16
N VAL A 30 33.87 8.42 3.06
CA VAL A 30 33.78 7.04 3.56
C VAL A 30 33.44 6.08 2.43
N GLU A 31 32.47 6.43 1.58
CA GLU A 31 32.06 5.64 0.42
C GLU A 31 33.21 5.38 -0.56
N LEU A 32 34.01 6.40 -0.86
CA LEU A 32 35.11 6.31 -1.82
C LEU A 32 36.38 5.67 -1.24
N CYS A 33 36.65 5.88 0.05
CA CYS A 33 37.93 5.51 0.65
C CYS A 33 37.89 4.16 1.38
N TYR A 34 36.76 3.73 1.93
CA TYR A 34 36.68 2.42 2.58
C TYR A 34 36.44 1.30 1.55
N PRO A 35 37.17 0.16 1.62
CA PRO A 35 38.24 -0.19 2.56
C PRO A 35 39.66 0.09 2.02
N ASN A 36 39.79 0.61 0.80
CA ASN A 36 41.05 0.60 0.07
C ASN A 36 42.06 1.66 0.55
N TYR A 37 41.56 2.77 1.07
CA TYR A 37 42.35 3.92 1.53
C TYR A 37 42.06 4.30 2.98
N LEU A 38 41.03 3.73 3.59
CA LEU A 38 40.67 3.94 4.99
C LEU A 38 40.63 2.59 5.71
N ASP A 39 41.56 2.35 6.63
CA ASP A 39 41.59 1.12 7.41
C ASP A 39 40.56 1.14 8.56
N LYS A 40 40.48 0.04 9.34
CA LYS A 40 39.54 -0.10 10.46
C LYS A 40 39.73 0.99 11.51
N ASP A 41 40.96 1.23 11.93
CA ASP A 41 41.28 2.12 13.04
C ASP A 41 41.03 3.58 12.63
N GLU A 42 41.35 3.90 11.39
CA GLU A 42 41.07 5.19 10.78
C GLU A 42 39.57 5.44 10.61
N LEU A 43 38.80 4.43 10.17
CA LEU A 43 37.35 4.54 10.04
C LEU A 43 36.70 4.74 11.42
N ILE A 44 37.09 3.98 12.44
CA ILE A 44 36.60 4.15 13.82
C ILE A 44 36.87 5.57 14.30
N LYS A 45 38.10 6.06 14.12
CA LYS A 45 38.50 7.42 14.53
C LYS A 45 37.72 8.50 13.78
N PHE A 46 37.52 8.32 12.47
CA PHE A 46 36.81 9.26 11.61
C PHE A 46 35.32 9.36 12.01
N VAL A 47 34.63 8.22 12.09
CA VAL A 47 33.23 8.12 12.52
C VAL A 47 33.04 8.80 13.86
N LYS A 48 33.84 8.44 14.88
CA LYS A 48 33.71 9.00 16.24
C LYS A 48 33.91 10.53 16.28
N LYS A 49 34.86 11.07 15.51
CA LYS A 49 35.09 12.53 15.45
C LYS A 49 34.00 13.28 14.70
N SER A 50 33.35 12.65 13.73
CA SER A 50 32.32 13.27 12.88
C SER A 50 30.91 13.28 13.50
N GLU A 51 30.72 12.59 14.63
CA GLU A 51 29.41 12.30 15.22
C GLU A 51 28.58 13.56 15.53
N SER A 52 29.21 14.64 15.97
CA SER A 52 28.53 15.91 16.26
C SER A 52 27.88 16.57 15.03
N ASN A 53 28.29 16.15 13.83
CA ASN A 53 27.86 16.72 12.55
C ASN A 53 26.89 15.80 11.79
N TRP A 54 26.49 14.69 12.39
CA TRP A 54 25.51 13.80 11.78
C TRP A 54 24.15 14.47 11.68
N ASN A 55 23.44 14.18 10.59
CA ASN A 55 22.10 14.66 10.31
C ASN A 55 21.30 13.59 9.56
N GLU A 56 20.02 13.84 9.32
CA GLU A 56 19.11 12.90 8.66
C GLU A 56 19.28 12.88 7.12
N SER A 57 20.44 13.30 6.61
CA SER A 57 20.73 13.22 5.17
C SER A 57 21.04 11.80 4.74
N TRP A 58 20.64 11.46 3.52
CA TRP A 58 20.99 10.21 2.85
C TRP A 58 22.49 10.09 2.53
N ARG A 59 23.24 11.20 2.54
CA ARG A 59 24.71 11.23 2.45
C ARG A 59 25.40 11.33 3.81
N SER A 60 24.68 11.15 4.90
CA SER A 60 25.29 11.08 6.23
C SER A 60 26.12 9.80 6.37
N ILE A 61 27.16 9.84 7.21
CA ILE A 61 28.02 8.68 7.48
C ILE A 61 27.22 7.44 7.91
N PRO A 62 26.24 7.52 8.85
CA PRO A 62 25.40 6.38 9.19
C PRO A 62 24.67 5.75 8.00
N GLN A 63 24.11 6.58 7.10
CA GLN A 63 23.42 6.08 5.93
C GLN A 63 24.38 5.44 4.93
N VAL A 64 25.54 6.06 4.67
CA VAL A 64 26.56 5.50 3.77
C VAL A 64 27.08 4.16 4.28
N LEU A 65 27.33 4.03 5.58
CA LEU A 65 27.75 2.77 6.19
C LEU A 65 26.67 1.69 6.06
N TYR A 66 25.39 2.06 6.17
CA TYR A 66 24.27 1.18 5.89
C TYR A 66 24.23 0.76 4.42
N ASP A 67 24.41 1.69 3.48
CA ASP A 67 24.38 1.39 2.05
C ASP A 67 25.54 0.48 1.62
N ILE A 68 26.74 0.70 2.18
CA ILE A 68 27.90 -0.19 2.00
C ILE A 68 27.58 -1.60 2.51
N ALA A 69 26.97 -1.70 3.68
CA ALA A 69 26.61 -2.97 4.32
C ALA A 69 25.53 -3.74 3.55
N GLU A 70 24.44 -3.06 3.17
CA GLU A 70 23.25 -3.67 2.57
C GLU A 70 23.45 -3.97 1.09
N HIS A 71 24.03 -3.04 0.33
CA HIS A 71 24.06 -3.14 -1.12
C HIS A 71 25.42 -3.57 -1.69
N ASN A 72 26.51 -3.38 -0.93
CA ASN A 72 27.87 -3.72 -1.35
C ASN A 72 28.24 -3.24 -2.78
N TRP A 73 27.83 -2.02 -3.14
CA TRP A 73 27.91 -1.50 -4.52
C TRP A 73 29.33 -1.54 -5.13
N PHE A 74 30.38 -1.49 -4.30
CA PHE A 74 31.77 -1.49 -4.74
C PHE A 74 32.41 -2.89 -4.82
N ASN A 75 31.61 -3.96 -4.74
CA ASN A 75 32.10 -5.34 -4.69
C ASN A 75 33.21 -5.52 -3.64
N ILE A 76 32.99 -4.94 -2.45
CA ILE A 76 33.92 -5.10 -1.33
C ILE A 76 34.00 -6.60 -1.00
N SER A 77 35.23 -7.07 -0.82
CA SER A 77 35.52 -8.46 -0.50
C SER A 77 34.94 -8.85 0.87
N GLY A 78 34.63 -10.14 1.03
CA GLY A 78 33.96 -10.64 2.24
C GLY A 78 34.72 -10.32 3.53
N ASP A 79 36.05 -10.47 3.53
CA ASP A 79 36.93 -10.13 4.65
C ASP A 79 36.83 -8.65 5.05
N LYS A 80 36.71 -7.74 4.08
CA LYS A 80 36.58 -6.30 4.35
C LYS A 80 35.21 -5.88 4.85
N LEU A 81 34.17 -6.67 4.59
CA LEU A 81 32.84 -6.46 5.18
C LEU A 81 32.73 -7.07 6.57
N GLU A 82 33.42 -8.19 6.80
CA GLU A 82 33.62 -8.75 8.13
C GLU A 82 34.33 -7.72 9.03
N ASP A 83 35.39 -7.12 8.51
CA ASP A 83 36.11 -6.01 9.12
C ASP A 83 35.19 -4.83 9.45
N LEU A 84 34.26 -4.49 8.55
CA LEU A 84 33.28 -3.42 8.77
C LEU A 84 32.31 -3.76 9.92
N LEU A 85 31.83 -4.99 10.00
CA LEU A 85 30.95 -5.42 11.10
C LEU A 85 31.65 -5.21 12.46
N GLU A 86 32.93 -5.55 12.54
CA GLU A 86 33.73 -5.34 13.75
C GLU A 86 33.80 -3.86 14.13
N VAL A 87 34.11 -3.01 13.16
CA VAL A 87 34.19 -1.56 13.32
C VAL A 87 32.87 -1.00 13.85
N LEU A 88 31.74 -1.36 13.22
CA LEU A 88 30.42 -0.89 13.64
C LEU A 88 30.04 -1.37 15.04
N VAL A 89 30.34 -2.63 15.36
CA VAL A 89 30.13 -3.18 16.71
C VAL A 89 30.93 -2.40 17.75
N ILE A 90 32.21 -2.09 17.47
CA ILE A 90 33.06 -1.30 18.38
C ILE A 90 32.48 0.11 18.59
N ILE A 91 32.10 0.80 17.50
CA ILE A 91 31.54 2.16 17.54
C ILE A 91 30.31 2.21 18.45
N VAL A 92 29.37 1.27 18.29
CA VAL A 92 28.11 1.26 19.06
C VAL A 92 28.33 0.79 20.50
N LYS A 93 29.18 -0.23 20.70
CA LYS A 93 29.42 -0.84 22.02
C LYS A 93 30.01 0.16 23.02
N ASP A 94 30.91 1.04 22.59
CA ASP A 94 31.47 2.10 23.45
C ASP A 94 30.39 3.03 24.01
N LYS A 95 29.34 3.28 23.24
CA LYS A 95 28.28 4.21 23.62
C LYS A 95 27.23 3.56 24.54
N LEU A 96 26.93 2.28 24.32
CA LEU A 96 25.98 1.52 25.14
C LEU A 96 26.48 1.24 26.57
N GLN A 97 27.77 1.47 26.87
CA GLN A 97 28.37 1.24 28.18
C GLN A 97 28.20 2.40 29.18
N SER A 98 27.53 3.51 28.81
CA SER A 98 27.33 4.63 29.75
C SER A 98 26.42 4.26 30.94
N SER A 99 26.85 4.63 32.16
CA SER A 99 26.16 4.29 33.41
C SER A 99 24.86 5.09 33.60
N ASN A 100 24.75 6.27 32.99
CA ASN A 100 23.59 7.14 33.09
C ASN A 100 22.46 6.69 32.14
N LYS A 101 21.22 6.58 32.66
CA LYS A 101 20.05 6.18 31.84
C LYS A 101 19.68 7.23 30.80
N ASP A 102 19.80 8.51 31.11
CA ASP A 102 19.46 9.59 30.17
C ASP A 102 20.50 9.71 29.05
N GLU A 103 21.76 9.43 29.36
CA GLU A 103 22.86 9.42 28.39
C GLU A 103 22.79 8.19 27.47
N ARG A 104 22.37 7.03 27.98
CA ARG A 104 22.00 5.87 27.16
C ARG A 104 20.81 6.18 26.25
N PHE A 105 19.80 6.90 26.72
CA PHE A 105 18.67 7.28 25.86
C PHE A 105 19.12 8.23 24.74
N ARG A 106 19.99 9.22 25.03
CA ARG A 106 20.62 10.06 23.99
C ARG A 106 21.49 9.27 23.01
N THR A 107 22.15 8.21 23.47
CA THR A 107 22.95 7.30 22.64
C THR A 107 22.10 6.49 21.66
N ILE A 108 20.87 6.17 22.07
CA ILE A 108 19.84 5.54 21.24
C ILE A 108 19.16 6.68 20.43
N ASN A 109 19.97 7.43 19.68
CA ASN A 109 19.52 8.47 18.73
C ASN A 109 19.12 7.82 17.39
N ILE A 110 18.33 8.53 16.58
CA ILE A 110 17.90 8.13 15.24
C ILE A 110 19.08 7.69 14.37
N HIS A 111 20.21 8.42 14.33
CA HIS A 111 21.37 8.08 13.49
C HIS A 111 22.02 6.72 13.77
N TYR A 112 21.94 6.23 15.02
CA TYR A 112 22.45 4.91 15.35
C TYR A 112 21.50 3.78 14.95
N ARG A 113 20.25 4.12 14.58
CA ARG A 113 19.30 3.18 13.99
C ARG A 113 19.81 2.72 12.63
N GLU A 114 20.32 3.60 11.77
CA GLU A 114 20.88 3.22 10.47
C GLU A 114 22.12 2.33 10.64
N ILE A 115 23.00 2.66 11.61
CA ILE A 115 24.15 1.80 11.96
C ILE A 115 23.68 0.43 12.46
N SER A 116 22.60 0.36 13.25
CA SER A 116 22.04 -0.93 13.68
C SER A 116 21.47 -1.76 12.52
N GLY A 117 20.89 -1.10 11.51
CA GLY A 117 20.51 -1.73 10.24
C GLY A 117 21.73 -2.30 9.50
N ALA A 118 22.83 -1.56 9.46
CA ALA A 118 24.08 -1.97 8.81
C ALA A 118 24.68 -3.21 9.52
N ILE A 119 24.71 -3.19 10.87
CA ILE A 119 25.10 -4.33 11.69
C ILE A 119 24.22 -5.55 11.39
N SER A 120 22.89 -5.36 11.30
CA SER A 120 21.98 -6.47 10.98
C SER A 120 22.29 -7.06 9.61
N SER A 121 22.48 -6.22 8.59
CA SER A 121 22.78 -6.68 7.23
C SER A 121 24.08 -7.48 7.14
N LEU A 122 25.17 -6.94 7.70
CA LEU A 122 26.47 -7.61 7.74
C LEU A 122 26.43 -8.90 8.55
N LEU A 123 25.71 -8.90 9.68
CA LEU A 123 25.50 -10.10 10.49
C LEU A 123 24.77 -11.18 9.67
N ARG A 124 23.68 -10.83 8.96
CA ARG A 124 22.96 -11.78 8.09
C ARG A 124 23.89 -12.33 7.02
N ARG A 125 24.69 -11.48 6.39
CA ARG A 125 25.60 -11.87 5.32
C ARG A 125 26.66 -12.84 5.81
N GLU A 126 27.30 -12.55 6.94
CA GLU A 126 28.32 -13.42 7.53
C GLU A 126 27.74 -14.76 8.00
N LEU A 127 26.55 -14.76 8.60
CA LEU A 127 25.85 -15.99 8.99
C LEU A 127 25.34 -16.79 7.78
N SER A 128 25.13 -16.16 6.62
CA SER A 128 24.67 -16.85 5.41
C SER A 128 25.82 -17.45 4.60
N SER A 129 27.01 -16.86 4.65
CA SER A 129 28.16 -17.29 3.85
C SER A 129 29.05 -18.32 4.54
N LYS A 130 28.97 -18.46 5.87
CA LYS A 130 29.87 -19.31 6.66
C LYS A 130 29.21 -20.61 7.12
N ILE A 131 30.03 -21.67 7.18
CA ILE A 131 29.68 -22.96 7.80
C ILE A 131 30.15 -22.99 9.26
N GLU A 132 31.25 -22.30 9.58
CA GLU A 132 31.80 -22.16 10.93
C GLU A 132 32.17 -20.69 11.23
N ILE A 133 32.02 -20.29 12.50
CA ILE A 133 32.13 -18.87 12.93
C ILE A 133 33.04 -18.67 14.16
N GLN A 134 33.85 -19.67 14.52
CA GLN A 134 34.53 -19.72 15.81
C GLN A 134 35.51 -18.56 16.07
N LEU A 135 36.21 -18.07 15.03
CA LEU A 135 37.20 -16.99 15.16
C LEU A 135 36.59 -15.61 15.40
N ARG A 136 35.28 -15.42 15.15
CA ARG A 136 34.60 -14.13 15.25
C ARG A 136 33.35 -14.15 16.14
N ILE A 137 33.23 -15.20 16.95
CA ILE A 137 32.05 -15.46 17.78
C ILE A 137 31.73 -14.29 18.72
N ASP A 138 32.75 -13.62 19.26
CA ASP A 138 32.58 -12.50 20.17
C ASP A 138 31.95 -11.27 19.50
N VAL A 139 32.39 -10.97 18.28
CA VAL A 139 31.88 -9.85 17.47
C VAL A 139 30.42 -10.12 17.08
N LEU A 140 30.12 -11.35 16.64
CA LEU A 140 28.75 -11.75 16.30
C LEU A 140 27.82 -11.71 17.51
N ALA A 141 28.29 -12.17 18.67
CA ALA A 141 27.51 -12.12 19.91
C ALA A 141 27.26 -10.67 20.39
N ASP A 142 28.25 -9.78 20.25
CA ASP A 142 28.07 -8.35 20.53
C ASP A 142 27.11 -7.68 19.55
N ALA A 143 27.18 -8.01 18.26
CA ALA A 143 26.25 -7.53 17.25
C ALA A 143 24.80 -7.89 17.63
N VAL A 144 24.54 -9.15 17.97
CA VAL A 144 23.21 -9.61 18.42
C VAL A 144 22.73 -8.87 19.67
N LYS A 145 23.63 -8.62 20.63
CA LYS A 145 23.31 -7.85 21.85
C LYS A 145 22.93 -6.41 21.50
N ILE A 146 23.64 -5.77 20.56
CA ILE A 146 23.32 -4.44 20.06
C ILE A 146 21.94 -4.43 19.41
N LEU A 147 21.67 -5.34 18.46
CA LEU A 147 20.38 -5.41 17.75
C LEU A 147 19.20 -5.56 18.73
N ARG A 148 19.36 -6.37 19.78
CA ARG A 148 18.34 -6.51 20.83
C ARG A 148 18.03 -5.19 21.56
N VAL A 149 19.06 -4.41 21.89
CA VAL A 149 18.86 -3.10 22.53
C VAL A 149 18.10 -2.18 21.59
N TYR A 150 18.49 -2.09 20.31
CA TYR A 150 17.82 -1.22 19.34
C TYR A 150 16.39 -1.67 19.03
N HIS A 151 16.14 -2.97 18.91
CA HIS A 151 14.79 -3.53 18.73
C HIS A 151 13.83 -3.06 19.84
N LYS A 152 14.28 -3.10 21.10
CA LYS A 152 13.45 -2.69 22.24
C LYS A 152 13.03 -1.20 22.17
N HIS A 153 13.82 -0.37 21.51
CA HIS A 153 13.61 1.07 21.47
C HIS A 153 12.98 1.57 20.17
N PHE A 154 13.25 0.92 19.03
CA PHE A 154 12.82 1.37 17.70
C PHE A 154 11.97 0.35 16.94
N GLY A 155 11.73 -0.84 17.50
CA GLY A 155 11.02 -1.93 16.84
C GLY A 155 11.87 -2.64 15.78
N ASP A 156 11.20 -3.36 14.88
CA ASP A 156 11.82 -4.24 13.89
C ASP A 156 12.29 -3.55 12.60
N TYR A 157 12.04 -2.25 12.44
CA TYR A 157 12.38 -1.49 11.23
C TYR A 157 13.91 -1.51 10.99
N LEU A 158 14.34 -1.97 9.80
CA LEU A 158 15.74 -2.24 9.36
C LEU A 158 16.45 -3.46 9.98
N LEU A 159 15.92 -4.04 11.07
CA LEU A 159 16.64 -5.12 11.79
C LEU A 159 16.40 -6.51 11.21
N GLU A 160 15.31 -6.70 10.45
CA GLU A 160 14.87 -8.00 9.90
C GLU A 160 14.98 -9.17 10.91
N LYS A 161 14.52 -8.94 12.14
CA LYS A 161 14.74 -9.83 13.28
C LYS A 161 14.41 -11.29 13.02
N VAL A 162 13.32 -11.58 12.30
CA VAL A 162 12.91 -12.96 11.97
C VAL A 162 14.01 -13.67 11.19
N LYS A 163 14.55 -13.04 10.14
CA LYS A 163 15.61 -13.63 9.30
C LYS A 163 16.91 -13.80 10.09
N VAL A 164 17.31 -12.80 10.88
CA VAL A 164 18.51 -12.90 11.74
C VAL A 164 18.36 -14.07 12.73
N LYS A 165 17.18 -14.21 13.34
CA LYS A 165 16.88 -15.28 14.28
C LYS A 165 16.92 -16.67 13.64
N GLU A 166 16.39 -16.80 12.44
CA GLU A 166 16.48 -18.04 11.65
C GLU A 166 17.91 -18.39 11.29
N LEU A 167 18.75 -17.40 10.92
CA LEU A 167 20.16 -17.63 10.62
C LEU A 167 20.94 -18.08 11.87
N ILE A 168 20.76 -17.40 13.01
CA ILE A 168 21.44 -17.77 14.27
C ILE A 168 21.03 -19.18 14.72
N SER A 169 19.80 -19.60 14.46
CA SER A 169 19.31 -20.94 14.86
C SER A 169 20.18 -22.10 14.34
N LYS A 170 20.91 -21.87 13.24
CA LYS A 170 21.80 -22.84 12.58
C LYS A 170 23.17 -22.98 13.25
N PHE A 171 23.57 -22.04 14.13
CA PHE A 171 24.90 -22.00 14.74
C PHE A 171 24.85 -22.24 16.25
N SER A 172 24.97 -23.50 16.67
CA SER A 172 24.95 -23.89 18.09
C SER A 172 26.07 -23.25 18.91
N THR A 173 27.24 -23.02 18.31
CA THR A 173 28.37 -22.34 18.98
C THR A 173 28.01 -20.91 19.37
N LEU A 174 27.45 -20.11 18.45
CA LEU A 174 27.00 -18.75 18.74
C LEU A 174 25.85 -18.72 19.75
N LYS A 175 24.90 -19.66 19.66
CA LYS A 175 23.83 -19.79 20.67
C LYS A 175 24.39 -20.08 22.06
N ARG A 176 25.38 -20.97 22.16
CA ARG A 176 26.10 -21.27 23.42
C ARG A 176 26.79 -20.02 23.99
N GLU A 177 27.46 -19.23 23.15
CA GLU A 177 28.08 -17.97 23.58
C GLU A 177 27.05 -16.95 24.07
N LEU A 178 25.98 -16.74 23.30
CA LEU A 178 24.87 -15.84 23.67
C LEU A 178 24.20 -16.25 24.98
N PHE A 179 24.04 -17.56 25.20
CA PHE A 179 23.49 -18.14 26.43
C PHE A 179 24.34 -17.80 27.65
N TYR A 180 25.65 -18.00 27.61
CA TYR A 180 26.51 -17.67 28.76
C TYR A 180 26.64 -16.16 28.99
N ARG A 181 26.74 -15.35 27.94
CA ARG A 181 26.72 -13.89 28.07
C ARG A 181 25.41 -13.41 28.73
N ARG A 182 24.29 -14.08 28.45
CA ARG A 182 23.00 -13.80 29.08
C ARG A 182 23.02 -14.14 30.57
N ILE A 183 23.54 -15.31 30.94
CA ILE A 183 23.71 -15.72 32.34
C ILE A 183 24.54 -14.68 33.10
N GLN A 184 25.70 -14.30 32.56
CA GLN A 184 26.58 -13.30 33.18
C GLN A 184 25.87 -11.95 33.37
N HIS A 185 25.12 -11.49 32.36
CA HIS A 185 24.37 -10.22 32.42
C HIS A 185 23.25 -10.22 33.46
N GLU A 186 22.56 -11.35 33.67
CA GLU A 186 21.53 -11.43 34.71
C GLU A 186 22.16 -11.57 36.10
N LYS A 187 23.25 -12.35 36.24
CA LYS A 187 24.04 -12.43 37.47
C LYS A 187 24.60 -11.05 37.88
N SER A 188 25.05 -10.23 36.93
CA SER A 188 25.55 -8.87 37.23
C SER A 188 24.50 -7.91 37.78
N LYS A 189 23.20 -8.24 37.65
CA LYS A 189 22.10 -7.48 38.28
C LYS A 189 21.77 -7.96 39.69
N GLY A 190 22.51 -8.94 40.21
CA GLY A 190 22.22 -9.59 41.49
C GLY A 190 21.04 -10.56 41.45
N LEU A 191 20.63 -11.01 40.26
CA LEU A 191 19.56 -12.00 40.13
C LEU A 191 20.14 -13.42 40.23
N GLU A 192 19.46 -14.28 41.00
CA GLU A 192 19.71 -15.71 40.96
C GLU A 192 19.22 -16.28 39.62
N VAL A 193 20.13 -16.85 38.84
CA VAL A 193 19.82 -17.47 37.55
C VAL A 193 19.77 -18.97 37.80
N LYS A 194 18.56 -19.53 37.86
CA LYS A 194 18.31 -20.94 38.14
C LYS A 194 17.51 -21.64 37.04
N TYR A 195 16.67 -20.90 36.32
CA TYR A 195 15.73 -21.42 35.34
C TYR A 195 15.92 -20.75 33.98
N LEU A 196 15.52 -21.43 32.90
CA LEU A 196 15.57 -20.96 31.52
C LEU A 196 14.79 -19.66 31.32
N TYR A 197 13.65 -19.49 32.00
CA TYR A 197 12.86 -18.26 31.92
C TYR A 197 13.60 -17.04 32.50
N ASN A 198 14.64 -17.23 33.33
CA ASN A 198 15.49 -16.12 33.76
C ASN A 198 16.28 -15.52 32.58
N LEU A 199 16.47 -16.27 31.50
CA LEU A 199 17.23 -15.87 30.33
C LEU A 199 16.34 -15.33 29.19
N GLN A 200 15.16 -15.94 28.98
CA GLN A 200 14.30 -15.69 27.82
C GLN A 200 13.29 -14.56 28.04
N TYR A 201 13.39 -13.47 27.26
CA TYR A 201 12.27 -12.57 27.01
C TYR A 201 11.73 -12.90 25.62
N PHE A 202 10.77 -13.84 25.55
CA PHE A 202 10.28 -14.48 24.33
C PHE A 202 9.98 -13.56 23.14
N PHE A 203 9.62 -12.30 23.41
CA PHE A 203 9.25 -11.33 22.38
C PHE A 203 10.39 -10.45 21.87
N ASP A 204 11.53 -10.33 22.56
CA ASP A 204 12.59 -9.33 22.23
C ASP A 204 13.90 -9.95 21.70
N ASP A 205 14.07 -11.27 21.83
CA ASP A 205 15.36 -11.92 21.54
C ASP A 205 15.50 -12.38 20.07
N PHE A 206 16.73 -12.25 19.56
CA PHE A 206 17.17 -12.64 18.21
C PHE A 206 17.65 -14.10 18.13
N TRP A 207 17.52 -14.89 19.21
CA TRP A 207 17.94 -16.29 19.24
C TRP A 207 17.03 -17.08 20.18
N TYR A 208 17.06 -18.41 20.06
CA TYR A 208 16.37 -19.34 20.93
C TYR A 208 17.14 -20.66 20.97
N LEU A 209 16.96 -21.45 22.03
CA LEU A 209 17.47 -22.80 22.11
C LEU A 209 16.51 -23.75 21.38
N GLY A 210 17.04 -24.72 20.65
CA GLY A 210 16.25 -25.76 19.97
C GLY A 210 16.87 -27.14 20.13
N LYS A 211 16.27 -28.15 19.49
CA LYS A 211 16.70 -29.56 19.55
C LYS A 211 18.20 -29.78 19.39
N ASN A 212 18.81 -29.08 18.44
CA ASN A 212 20.23 -29.23 18.11
C ASN A 212 21.18 -28.71 19.21
N ASP A 213 20.64 -28.05 20.24
CA ASP A 213 21.41 -27.50 21.35
C ASP A 213 21.51 -28.46 22.55
N ILE A 214 20.66 -29.48 22.62
CA ILE A 214 20.59 -30.41 23.75
C ILE A 214 21.95 -31.07 24.02
N ASN A 215 22.67 -31.51 22.99
CA ASN A 215 23.94 -32.21 23.17
C ASN A 215 25.03 -31.35 23.80
N TRP A 216 25.16 -30.08 23.40
CA TRP A 216 26.16 -29.21 24.01
C TRP A 216 25.73 -28.75 25.40
N LEU A 217 24.43 -28.57 25.65
CA LEU A 217 23.91 -28.29 26.98
C LEU A 217 24.21 -29.44 27.96
N ILE A 218 24.06 -30.70 27.52
CA ILE A 218 24.42 -31.88 28.31
C ILE A 218 25.93 -31.91 28.58
N GLY A 219 26.75 -31.69 27.55
CA GLY A 219 28.20 -31.63 27.71
C GLY A 219 28.62 -30.56 28.72
N ASP A 220 27.99 -29.40 28.67
CA ASP A 220 28.22 -28.30 29.60
C ASP A 220 27.72 -28.60 31.01
N LEU A 221 26.59 -29.28 31.15
CA LEU A 221 26.06 -29.71 32.44
C LEU A 221 27.03 -30.64 33.17
N ILE A 222 27.65 -31.58 32.45
CA ILE A 222 28.66 -32.51 32.98
C ILE A 222 29.92 -31.74 33.43
N GLN A 223 30.32 -30.71 32.71
CA GLN A 223 31.56 -29.96 32.97
C GLN A 223 31.38 -28.81 33.97
N ALA A 224 30.16 -28.30 34.16
CA ALA A 224 29.90 -27.14 34.99
C ALA A 224 30.25 -27.41 36.47
N THR A 225 31.03 -26.51 37.07
CA THR A 225 31.36 -26.56 38.51
C THR A 225 30.47 -25.67 39.36
N ASP A 226 29.91 -24.61 38.77
CA ASP A 226 29.00 -23.66 39.43
C ASP A 226 27.57 -24.23 39.50
N LEU A 227 27.04 -24.37 40.72
CA LEU A 227 25.70 -24.94 40.95
C LEU A 227 24.58 -24.12 40.29
N SER A 228 24.71 -22.79 40.24
CA SER A 228 23.75 -21.93 39.55
C SER A 228 23.73 -22.20 38.05
N ASN A 229 24.88 -22.30 37.40
CA ASN A 229 24.96 -22.68 35.98
C ASN A 229 24.40 -24.08 35.73
N LYS A 230 24.72 -25.06 36.59
CA LYS A 230 24.19 -26.43 36.48
C LYS A 230 22.66 -26.45 36.48
N HIS A 231 22.01 -25.67 37.34
CA HIS A 231 20.55 -25.59 37.36
C HIS A 231 19.97 -25.02 36.07
N VAL A 232 20.54 -23.93 35.54
CA VAL A 232 20.02 -23.30 34.32
C VAL A 232 20.22 -24.20 33.10
N LEU A 233 21.35 -24.93 33.05
CA LEU A 233 21.64 -25.92 32.02
C LEU A 233 20.63 -27.08 32.10
N LEU A 234 20.41 -27.64 33.29
CA LEU A 234 19.44 -28.70 33.52
C LEU A 234 18.02 -28.28 33.13
N ASP A 235 17.56 -27.12 33.59
CA ASP A 235 16.22 -26.59 33.26
C ASP A 235 16.07 -26.37 31.74
N SER A 236 17.11 -25.85 31.09
CA SER A 236 17.14 -25.68 29.62
C SER A 236 16.99 -27.01 28.89
N ILE A 237 17.70 -28.06 29.32
CA ILE A 237 17.62 -29.40 28.73
C ILE A 237 16.21 -29.97 28.91
N LEU A 238 15.66 -29.90 30.13
CA LEU A 238 14.35 -30.47 30.44
C LEU A 238 13.22 -29.80 29.65
N HIS A 239 13.26 -28.47 29.51
CA HIS A 239 12.31 -27.74 28.68
C HIS A 239 12.41 -28.14 27.20
N LEU A 240 13.62 -28.28 26.65
CA LEU A 240 13.80 -28.72 25.26
C LEU A 240 13.34 -30.17 25.04
N LEU A 241 13.62 -31.08 25.97
CA LEU A 241 13.13 -32.46 25.90
C LEU A 241 11.60 -32.53 25.94
N ARG A 242 10.96 -31.65 26.70
CA ARG A 242 9.49 -31.57 26.78
C ARG A 242 8.90 -31.04 25.48
N ASP A 243 9.44 -29.93 24.98
CA ASP A 243 8.92 -29.28 23.78
C ASP A 243 9.11 -30.16 22.52
N GLU A 244 10.12 -31.03 22.52
CA GLU A 244 10.37 -32.03 21.47
C GLU A 244 9.60 -33.36 21.65
N ASN A 245 8.77 -33.50 22.69
CA ASN A 245 8.12 -34.76 23.07
C ASN A 245 9.12 -35.94 23.12
N ALA A 246 10.28 -35.72 23.75
CA ALA A 246 11.34 -36.72 23.83
C ALA A 246 10.88 -37.99 24.57
N SER A 247 11.50 -39.11 24.22
CA SER A 247 11.19 -40.41 24.82
C SER A 247 11.66 -40.47 26.28
N ILE A 248 11.06 -41.37 27.06
CA ILE A 248 11.37 -41.51 28.49
C ILE A 248 12.83 -41.89 28.74
N GLU A 249 13.46 -42.59 27.79
CA GLU A 249 14.88 -42.96 27.85
C GLU A 249 15.79 -41.73 27.88
N ARG A 250 15.45 -40.64 27.17
CA ARG A 250 16.23 -39.40 27.21
C ARG A 250 16.14 -38.69 28.55
N TYR A 251 15.01 -38.76 29.23
CA TYR A 251 14.86 -38.20 30.57
C TYR A 251 15.67 -39.00 31.61
N GLU A 252 15.64 -40.34 31.53
CA GLU A 252 16.44 -41.20 32.42
C GLU A 252 17.95 -41.03 32.19
N GLU A 253 18.39 -40.76 30.96
CA GLU A 253 19.78 -40.39 30.68
C GLU A 253 20.18 -39.12 31.44
N ILE A 254 19.39 -38.04 31.37
CA ILE A 254 19.66 -36.80 32.12
C ILE A 254 19.67 -37.04 33.62
N LYS A 255 18.75 -37.86 34.12
CA LYS A 255 18.70 -38.24 35.53
C LYS A 255 19.96 -38.98 35.98
N SER A 256 20.50 -39.88 35.16
CA SER A 256 21.76 -40.58 35.46
C SER A 256 22.99 -39.66 35.48
N ILE A 257 22.94 -38.52 34.80
CA ILE A 257 24.02 -37.52 34.79
C ILE A 257 24.05 -36.70 36.09
N ILE A 258 22.89 -36.51 36.72
CA ILE A 258 22.71 -35.64 37.89
C ILE A 258 22.46 -36.41 39.20
N ASP A 259 22.45 -37.74 39.17
CA ASP A 259 22.02 -38.62 40.27
C ASP A 259 22.87 -38.47 41.55
N THR A 260 24.13 -38.07 41.40
CA THR A 260 25.07 -37.79 42.49
C THR A 260 24.90 -36.40 43.11
N ASP A 261 24.09 -35.51 42.52
CA ASP A 261 23.85 -34.15 42.96
C ASP A 261 22.40 -34.02 43.47
N GLU A 262 22.23 -33.98 44.80
CA GLU A 262 20.91 -33.97 45.46
C GLU A 262 20.05 -32.77 45.03
N ASP A 263 20.66 -31.59 44.84
CA ASP A 263 19.96 -30.37 44.46
C ASP A 263 19.47 -30.42 43.00
N LEU A 264 20.30 -30.94 42.08
CA LEU A 264 19.89 -31.15 40.70
C LEU A 264 18.84 -32.26 40.56
N THR A 265 19.00 -33.35 41.30
CA THR A 265 18.02 -34.45 41.33
C THR A 265 16.66 -33.95 41.81
N LYS A 266 16.64 -33.08 42.83
CA LYS A 266 15.42 -32.42 43.27
C LYS A 266 14.80 -31.52 42.20
N HIS A 267 15.61 -30.70 41.50
CA HIS A 267 15.12 -29.88 40.38
C HIS A 267 14.48 -30.75 39.29
N TYR A 268 15.12 -31.86 38.90
CA TYR A 268 14.58 -32.81 37.93
C TYR A 268 13.24 -33.41 38.39
N ILE A 269 13.13 -33.84 39.65
CA ILE A 269 11.87 -34.37 40.20
C ILE A 269 10.78 -33.29 40.19
N ASP A 270 11.11 -32.06 40.61
CA ASP A 270 10.19 -30.92 40.59
C ASP A 270 9.72 -30.57 39.17
N PHE A 271 10.54 -30.80 38.14
CA PHE A 271 10.13 -30.62 36.74
C PHE A 271 9.22 -31.75 36.25
N MET A 272 9.57 -33.01 36.53
CA MET A 272 8.83 -34.21 36.08
C MET A 272 7.52 -34.42 36.82
N SER A 273 7.44 -33.95 38.06
CA SER A 273 6.26 -34.00 38.92
C SER A 273 6.07 -32.62 39.54
N PRO A 274 5.63 -31.63 38.73
CA PRO A 274 5.48 -30.26 39.19
C PRO A 274 4.62 -30.26 40.45
N PRO A 275 5.12 -29.68 41.56
CA PRO A 275 4.31 -29.58 42.77
C PRO A 275 2.98 -28.93 42.40
N LYS A 276 1.86 -29.41 42.98
CA LYS A 276 0.53 -28.83 42.76
C LYS A 276 0.69 -27.31 42.72
N PRO A 277 0.27 -26.63 41.64
CA PRO A 277 0.67 -25.26 41.37
C PRO A 277 0.43 -24.43 42.63
N ARG A 278 1.52 -24.05 43.31
CA ARG A 278 1.46 -22.90 44.18
C ARG A 278 1.31 -21.75 43.19
N PRO A 279 0.22 -20.95 43.26
CA PRO A 279 0.06 -19.82 42.35
C PRO A 279 1.36 -19.00 42.41
N ASP A 280 2.11 -19.05 41.32
CA ASP A 280 3.45 -18.47 41.17
C ASP A 280 3.41 -17.04 41.69
N LYS A 281 4.29 -16.62 42.60
CA LYS A 281 4.22 -15.27 43.19
C LYS A 281 4.21 -14.18 42.12
N PHE A 282 4.73 -14.41 40.92
CA PHE A 282 4.69 -13.47 39.81
C PHE A 282 3.40 -13.60 38.99
N MET A 283 3.04 -14.76 38.46
CA MET A 283 1.76 -14.95 37.74
C MET A 283 0.54 -14.80 38.64
N ALA A 284 0.60 -15.20 39.91
CA ALA A 284 -0.40 -14.92 40.93
C ALA A 284 -0.34 -13.48 41.44
N LYS A 285 0.77 -12.74 41.28
CA LYS A 285 0.78 -11.29 41.49
C LYS A 285 0.15 -10.59 40.29
N ILE A 286 0.46 -10.98 39.05
CA ILE A 286 -0.22 -10.48 37.86
C ILE A 286 -1.69 -10.83 37.93
N GLU A 287 -2.08 -12.07 38.16
CA GLU A 287 -3.47 -12.46 38.37
C GLU A 287 -4.08 -11.80 39.60
N ARG A 288 -3.37 -11.60 40.72
CA ARG A 288 -3.91 -10.86 41.86
C ARG A 288 -4.07 -9.39 41.54
N ASP A 289 -3.15 -8.78 40.82
CA ASP A 289 -3.17 -7.37 40.48
C ASP A 289 -4.21 -7.13 39.37
N GLU A 290 -4.40 -8.07 38.45
CA GLU A 290 -5.50 -8.12 37.47
C GLU A 290 -6.83 -8.41 38.16
N LYS A 291 -6.92 -9.37 39.09
CA LYS A 291 -8.13 -9.64 39.89
C LYS A 291 -8.44 -8.47 40.81
N LYS A 292 -7.44 -7.81 41.41
CA LYS A 292 -7.61 -6.59 42.21
C LYS A 292 -8.02 -5.43 41.34
N LEU A 293 -7.41 -5.23 40.18
CA LEU A 293 -7.78 -4.19 39.24
C LEU A 293 -9.19 -4.41 38.72
N LYS A 294 -9.54 -5.65 38.35
CA LYS A 294 -10.88 -6.03 37.93
C LYS A 294 -11.89 -5.85 39.06
N HIS A 295 -11.55 -6.27 40.29
CA HIS A 295 -12.40 -6.08 41.45
C HIS A 295 -12.57 -4.59 41.82
N GLN A 296 -11.51 -3.78 41.69
CA GLN A 296 -11.56 -2.33 41.86
C GLN A 296 -12.41 -1.68 40.76
N GLN A 297 -12.30 -2.14 39.52
CA GLN A 297 -13.13 -1.70 38.40
C GLN A 297 -14.60 -2.10 38.61
N GLU A 298 -14.88 -3.29 39.16
CA GLU A 298 -16.23 -3.76 39.52
C GLU A 298 -16.81 -2.90 40.66
N ILE A 299 -16.05 -2.66 41.74
CA ILE A 299 -16.45 -1.76 42.84
C ILE A 299 -16.73 -0.35 42.30
N GLN A 300 -15.80 0.20 41.51
CA GLN A 300 -15.97 1.53 40.93
C GLN A 300 -17.18 1.58 39.99
N LEU A 301 -17.45 0.51 39.25
CA LEU A 301 -18.62 0.41 38.38
C LEU A 301 -19.92 0.41 39.20
N ASP A 302 -19.96 -0.32 40.31
CA ASP A 302 -21.10 -0.35 41.23
C ASP A 302 -21.32 1.00 41.92
N GLU A 303 -20.24 1.66 42.35
CA GLU A 303 -20.29 3.02 42.90
C GLU A 303 -20.79 4.03 41.86
N ASN A 304 -20.27 3.97 40.63
CA ASN A 304 -20.72 4.82 39.54
C ASN A 304 -22.18 4.55 39.19
N LYS A 305 -22.61 3.27 39.21
CA LYS A 305 -24.01 2.90 38.99
C LYS A 305 -24.93 3.49 40.06
N LYS A 306 -24.53 3.39 41.34
CA LYS A 306 -25.27 4.00 42.44
C LYS A 306 -25.35 5.52 42.29
N TYR A 307 -24.23 6.17 42.02
CA TYR A 307 -24.20 7.62 41.76
C TYR A 307 -25.15 8.02 40.63
N LEU A 308 -25.14 7.29 39.50
CA LEU A 308 -26.02 7.57 38.36
C LEU A 308 -27.50 7.39 38.69
N LEU A 309 -27.85 6.37 39.49
CA LEU A 309 -29.22 6.14 39.96
C LEU A 309 -29.71 7.23 40.92
N ASP A 310 -28.82 7.75 41.78
CA ASP A 310 -29.14 8.84 42.70
C ASP A 310 -29.30 10.19 41.97
N HIS A 311 -28.78 10.33 40.74
CA HIS A 311 -28.74 11.59 39.98
C HIS A 311 -29.56 11.57 38.66
N LEU A 312 -30.51 10.64 38.51
CA LEU A 312 -31.29 10.47 37.27
C LEU A 312 -31.95 11.77 36.77
N ASP A 313 -32.51 12.59 37.67
CA ASP A 313 -33.18 13.84 37.28
C ASP A 313 -32.22 14.93 36.78
N SER A 314 -31.01 14.97 37.34
CA SER A 314 -29.94 15.86 36.91
C SER A 314 -29.39 15.43 35.55
N LEU A 315 -29.20 14.12 35.38
CA LEU A 315 -28.80 13.50 34.12
C LEU A 315 -29.81 13.78 32.99
N ARG A 316 -31.12 13.61 33.24
CA ARG A 316 -32.20 13.93 32.27
C ARG A 316 -32.19 15.39 31.81
N LYS A 317 -31.79 16.32 32.68
CA LYS A 317 -31.71 17.75 32.37
C LYS A 317 -30.46 18.13 31.58
N GLY A 318 -29.57 17.17 31.30
CA GLY A 318 -28.34 17.40 30.55
C GLY A 318 -27.34 18.32 31.26
N LYS A 319 -27.43 18.49 32.59
CA LYS A 319 -26.59 19.47 33.31
C LYS A 319 -25.23 18.93 33.76
N GLU A 320 -25.06 17.61 33.74
CA GLU A 320 -23.84 16.95 34.24
C GLU A 320 -22.88 16.61 33.10
N LEU A 321 -22.10 17.59 32.65
CA LEU A 321 -21.17 17.45 31.53
C LEU A 321 -20.18 16.30 31.72
N ASN A 322 -19.53 16.19 32.89
CA ASN A 322 -18.55 15.12 33.15
C ASN A 322 -19.21 13.74 33.19
N THR A 323 -20.42 13.64 33.77
CA THR A 323 -21.19 12.39 33.82
C THR A 323 -21.61 11.95 32.41
N LEU A 324 -22.09 12.87 31.57
CA LEU A 324 -22.44 12.58 30.19
C LEU A 324 -21.21 12.18 29.37
N HIS A 325 -20.09 12.87 29.52
CA HIS A 325 -18.83 12.49 28.87
C HIS A 325 -18.40 11.08 29.26
N TYR A 326 -18.40 10.76 30.56
CA TYR A 326 -18.10 9.42 31.07
C TYR A 326 -19.00 8.34 30.42
N LEU A 327 -20.29 8.62 30.26
CA LEU A 327 -21.20 7.70 29.57
C LEU A 327 -20.84 7.55 28.09
N VAL A 328 -20.41 8.61 27.40
CA VAL A 328 -19.91 8.50 26.01
C VAL A 328 -18.67 7.59 25.94
N GLU A 329 -17.72 7.73 26.87
CA GLU A 329 -16.55 6.83 26.93
C GLU A 329 -16.96 5.36 27.11
N LYS A 330 -18.01 5.09 27.91
CA LYS A 330 -18.54 3.72 28.06
C LYS A 330 -19.22 3.21 26.81
N MET A 331 -19.89 4.07 26.04
CA MET A 331 -20.42 3.69 24.72
C MET A 331 -19.29 3.41 23.72
N ALA A 332 -18.25 4.24 23.69
CA ALA A 332 -17.11 4.13 22.77
C ALA A 332 -16.29 2.85 23.00
N ALA A 333 -16.18 2.36 24.24
CA ALA A 333 -15.47 1.12 24.56
C ALA A 333 -16.01 -0.11 23.79
N LYS A 334 -17.29 -0.09 23.40
CA LYS A 334 -17.96 -1.10 22.58
C LYS A 334 -18.47 -0.52 21.25
N GLY A 335 -17.90 0.61 20.81
CA GLY A 335 -18.34 1.39 19.65
C GLY A 335 -17.22 1.67 18.66
N SER A 336 -17.43 2.65 17.77
CA SER A 336 -16.42 3.09 16.81
C SER A 336 -15.36 3.95 17.51
N ARG A 337 -14.08 3.66 17.25
CA ARG A 337 -12.96 4.51 17.68
C ARG A 337 -12.57 5.57 16.64
N ASN A 338 -13.22 5.57 15.48
CA ASN A 338 -12.91 6.48 14.36
C ASN A 338 -13.82 7.71 14.32
N SER A 339 -14.69 7.90 15.32
CA SER A 339 -15.64 9.03 15.42
C SER A 339 -15.88 9.40 16.88
N TRP A 340 -16.11 10.67 17.16
CA TRP A 340 -16.49 11.16 18.49
C TRP A 340 -17.94 10.86 18.82
N GLY A 341 -18.87 11.02 17.87
CA GLY A 341 -20.28 10.71 18.10
C GLY A 341 -20.52 9.22 18.36
N GLN A 342 -21.16 8.89 19.50
CA GLN A 342 -21.54 7.52 19.86
C GLN A 342 -23.05 7.41 20.12
N ASN A 343 -23.66 6.29 19.74
CA ASN A 343 -25.09 6.02 19.96
C ASN A 343 -25.39 4.65 20.57
N ASN A 344 -24.38 3.91 21.04
CA ASN A 344 -24.54 2.58 21.61
C ASN A 344 -25.15 2.61 23.02
N LEU A 345 -26.42 2.99 23.13
CA LEU A 345 -27.17 3.03 24.39
C LEU A 345 -27.34 1.65 25.04
N LYS A 346 -27.21 0.56 24.27
CA LYS A 346 -27.27 -0.80 24.81
C LYS A 346 -26.10 -1.05 25.77
N ALA A 347 -24.91 -0.51 25.49
CA ALA A 347 -23.79 -0.57 26.41
C ALA A 347 -24.09 0.09 27.77
N ILE A 348 -24.81 1.20 27.77
CA ILE A 348 -25.24 1.89 29.01
C ILE A 348 -26.27 1.04 29.77
N GLU A 349 -27.23 0.46 29.06
CA GLU A 349 -28.23 -0.44 29.65
C GLU A 349 -27.58 -1.64 30.34
N ASP A 350 -26.65 -2.30 29.65
CA ASP A 350 -26.00 -3.52 30.14
C ASP A 350 -25.13 -3.24 31.37
N MET A 351 -24.52 -2.05 31.45
CA MET A 351 -23.64 -1.66 32.56
C MET A 351 -24.40 -1.06 33.75
N PHE A 352 -25.39 -0.22 33.48
CA PHE A 352 -25.99 0.64 34.51
C PHE A 352 -27.50 0.46 34.70
N GLY A 353 -28.17 -0.29 33.82
CA GLY A 353 -29.62 -0.54 33.88
C GLY A 353 -30.45 0.38 32.98
N ILE A 354 -31.73 0.06 32.88
CA ILE A 354 -32.66 0.69 31.95
C ILE A 354 -33.00 2.14 32.33
N GLU A 355 -33.05 2.43 33.62
CA GLU A 355 -33.36 3.75 34.18
C GLU A 355 -32.27 4.76 33.82
N VAL A 356 -31.00 4.38 34.01
CA VAL A 356 -29.84 5.19 33.64
C VAL A 356 -29.78 5.39 32.13
N LYS A 357 -30.03 4.34 31.34
CA LYS A 357 -30.12 4.47 29.87
C LYS A 357 -31.15 5.52 29.45
N HIS A 358 -32.37 5.46 29.99
CA HIS A 358 -33.43 6.41 29.65
C HIS A 358 -33.08 7.83 30.10
N ALA A 359 -32.54 7.99 31.32
CA ALA A 359 -32.12 9.31 31.80
C ALA A 359 -30.97 9.90 30.97
N ALA A 360 -29.96 9.09 30.65
CA ALA A 360 -28.84 9.49 29.80
C ALA A 360 -29.29 9.90 28.40
N LYS A 361 -30.17 9.10 27.77
CA LYS A 361 -30.73 9.38 26.46
C LYS A 361 -31.40 10.75 26.39
N GLU A 362 -32.29 11.06 27.34
CA GLU A 362 -32.93 12.38 27.41
C GLU A 362 -31.91 13.48 27.74
N GLY A 363 -30.95 13.20 28.63
CA GLY A 363 -29.85 14.10 28.96
C GLY A 363 -29.02 14.50 27.75
N PHE A 364 -28.64 13.55 26.90
CA PHE A 364 -27.90 13.81 25.67
C PHE A 364 -28.72 14.65 24.67
N LYS A 365 -30.02 14.34 24.49
CA LYS A 365 -30.95 15.10 23.63
C LYS A 365 -31.12 16.55 24.07
N VAL A 366 -31.20 16.79 25.39
CA VAL A 366 -31.28 18.13 25.96
C VAL A 366 -29.93 18.86 25.86
N PHE A 367 -28.83 18.15 26.15
CA PHE A 367 -27.49 18.76 26.18
C PHE A 367 -27.12 19.39 24.84
N TRP A 368 -27.27 18.63 23.74
CA TRP A 368 -26.78 19.08 22.43
C TRP A 368 -27.49 20.36 21.95
N ARG A 369 -28.73 20.60 22.36
CA ARG A 369 -29.47 21.86 22.09
C ARG A 369 -29.12 23.01 23.03
N SER A 370 -28.60 22.70 24.22
CA SER A 370 -28.28 23.69 25.25
C SER A 370 -26.86 24.25 25.16
N TRP A 371 -25.96 23.53 24.48
CA TRP A 371 -24.56 23.91 24.31
C TRP A 371 -24.24 24.07 22.82
N SER A 372 -23.46 25.11 22.48
CA SER A 372 -23.07 25.39 21.10
C SER A 372 -21.56 25.25 20.93
N PRO A 373 -21.09 24.37 20.02
CA PRO A 373 -19.67 24.23 19.76
C PRO A 373 -19.13 25.47 19.02
N PRO A 374 -17.90 25.93 19.33
CA PRO A 374 -17.22 26.87 18.46
C PRO A 374 -16.89 26.20 17.12
N LEU A 375 -16.95 26.95 16.03
CA LEU A 375 -16.50 26.51 14.70
C LEU A 375 -14.98 26.33 14.70
N PRO A 376 -14.44 25.54 13.76
CA PRO A 376 -13.00 25.26 13.67
C PRO A 376 -12.09 26.51 13.68
N HIS A 377 -12.54 27.61 13.07
CA HIS A 377 -11.78 28.86 13.03
C HIS A 377 -11.92 29.75 14.28
N GLU A 378 -12.87 29.43 15.16
CA GLU A 378 -13.13 30.18 16.41
C GLU A 378 -12.24 29.69 17.57
N ILE A 379 -11.44 28.64 17.37
CA ILE A 379 -10.56 28.04 18.39
C ILE A 379 -9.07 28.29 18.11
N GLU A 380 -8.30 28.45 19.18
CA GLU A 380 -6.84 28.61 19.10
C GLU A 380 -6.10 27.26 19.03
N ASP A 381 -6.47 26.30 19.87
CA ASP A 381 -5.85 24.97 19.94
C ASP A 381 -6.68 23.93 19.18
N ARG A 382 -6.32 23.72 17.91
CA ARG A 382 -7.03 22.82 16.99
C ARG A 382 -6.84 21.33 17.27
N ASN A 383 -5.87 20.96 18.11
CA ASN A 383 -5.60 19.56 18.47
C ASN A 383 -6.35 19.11 19.73
N LYS A 384 -7.19 19.97 20.33
CA LYS A 384 -8.04 19.62 21.47
C LYS A 384 -9.50 19.65 21.07
N THR A 385 -10.24 18.65 21.52
CA THR A 385 -11.70 18.58 21.38
C THR A 385 -12.34 18.74 22.75
N GLU A 386 -13.24 19.71 22.89
CA GLU A 386 -14.00 19.93 24.11
C GLU A 386 -14.99 18.80 24.34
N TYR A 387 -15.19 18.38 25.59
CA TYR A 387 -16.18 17.34 25.93
C TYR A 387 -17.59 17.68 25.44
N GLY A 388 -17.95 18.97 25.39
CA GLY A 388 -19.23 19.41 24.83
C GLY A 388 -19.45 18.97 23.39
N VAL A 389 -18.40 18.98 22.56
CA VAL A 389 -18.46 18.50 21.16
C VAL A 389 -18.80 17.02 21.14
N ILE A 390 -18.07 16.22 21.93
CA ILE A 390 -18.21 14.76 22.00
C ILE A 390 -19.62 14.36 22.51
N ILE A 391 -20.10 15.03 23.56
CA ILE A 391 -21.43 14.80 24.14
C ILE A 391 -22.52 15.21 23.14
N GLY A 392 -22.38 16.36 22.49
CA GLY A 392 -23.40 16.86 21.57
C GLY A 392 -23.50 16.04 20.28
N LEU A 393 -22.37 15.64 19.69
CA LEU A 393 -22.32 14.69 18.56
C LEU A 393 -23.01 13.36 18.92
N SER A 394 -22.77 12.86 20.13
CA SER A 394 -23.44 11.65 20.64
C SER A 394 -24.94 11.86 20.83
N GLY A 395 -25.37 13.03 21.33
CA GLY A 395 -26.79 13.35 21.51
C GLY A 395 -27.57 13.42 20.20
N ILE A 396 -26.99 14.02 19.16
CA ILE A 396 -27.59 14.04 17.82
C ILE A 396 -27.67 12.62 17.25
N ALA A 397 -26.58 11.85 17.34
CA ALA A 397 -26.53 10.48 16.84
C ALA A 397 -27.55 9.58 17.55
N ILE A 398 -27.72 9.74 18.87
CA ILE A 398 -28.72 9.04 19.67
C ILE A 398 -30.13 9.40 19.22
N GLU A 399 -30.41 10.70 19.08
CA GLU A 399 -31.73 11.17 18.69
C GLU A 399 -32.13 10.60 17.33
N ILE A 400 -31.27 10.74 16.31
CA ILE A 400 -31.54 10.23 14.96
C ILE A 400 -31.68 8.70 14.94
N SER A 401 -30.86 7.98 15.71
CA SER A 401 -30.94 6.51 15.78
C SER A 401 -32.23 5.98 16.44
N ASP A 402 -32.91 6.81 17.22
CA ASP A 402 -34.13 6.47 17.97
C ASP A 402 -35.40 6.51 17.10
N LYS A 403 -35.26 6.26 15.79
CA LYS A 403 -36.31 6.45 14.77
C LYS A 403 -36.86 7.87 14.73
N PHE A 404 -36.07 8.84 15.17
CA PHE A 404 -36.43 10.24 15.07
C PHE A 404 -36.37 10.66 13.60
N ASP A 405 -37.46 11.23 13.12
CA ASP A 405 -37.53 11.77 11.77
C ASP A 405 -36.82 13.14 11.76
N VAL A 406 -35.77 13.27 10.96
CA VAL A 406 -35.02 14.52 10.77
C VAL A 406 -35.95 15.68 10.40
N THR A 407 -37.10 15.42 9.77
CA THR A 407 -38.11 16.45 9.46
C THR A 407 -38.70 17.16 10.67
N ALA A 408 -38.57 16.60 11.87
CA ALA A 408 -39.03 17.20 13.12
C ALA A 408 -38.03 18.21 13.73
N PHE A 409 -36.82 18.36 13.16
CA PHE A 409 -35.90 19.43 13.56
C PHE A 409 -36.41 20.81 13.13
N SER A 410 -36.04 21.84 13.90
CA SER A 410 -36.16 23.22 13.44
C SER A 410 -34.94 23.64 12.60
N GLU A 411 -35.03 24.77 11.91
CA GLU A 411 -33.87 25.34 11.20
C GLU A 411 -32.69 25.62 12.15
N VAL A 412 -32.98 26.08 13.37
CA VAL A 412 -31.96 26.33 14.42
C VAL A 412 -31.30 25.03 14.86
N ASP A 413 -32.08 23.96 15.02
CA ASP A 413 -31.55 22.62 15.34
C ASP A 413 -30.61 22.13 14.23
N ALA A 414 -30.99 22.32 12.96
CA ALA A 414 -30.17 21.92 11.82
C ALA A 414 -28.87 22.73 11.70
N GLU A 415 -28.91 24.05 11.93
CA GLU A 415 -27.71 24.89 12.02
C GLU A 415 -26.77 24.40 13.13
N LEU A 416 -27.31 24.18 14.33
CA LEU A 416 -26.54 23.73 15.49
C LEU A 416 -25.94 22.34 15.27
N ALA A 417 -26.72 21.39 14.74
CA ALA A 417 -26.23 20.05 14.38
C ALA A 417 -25.10 20.12 13.33
N THR A 418 -25.20 21.04 12.37
CA THR A 418 -24.14 21.27 11.39
C THR A 418 -22.88 21.81 12.06
N ARG A 419 -22.99 22.73 13.03
CA ARG A 419 -21.84 23.22 13.80
C ARG A 419 -21.12 22.07 14.50
N TYR A 420 -21.85 21.16 15.15
CA TYR A 420 -21.25 19.95 15.73
C TYR A 420 -20.54 19.09 14.68
N ALA A 421 -21.19 18.86 13.54
CA ALA A 421 -20.62 18.03 12.47
C ALA A 421 -19.28 18.57 11.93
N THR A 422 -19.08 19.90 11.91
CA THR A 422 -17.78 20.50 11.52
C THR A 422 -16.65 20.26 12.51
N ARG A 423 -16.94 19.74 13.71
CA ARG A 423 -15.97 19.46 14.78
C ARG A 423 -15.74 17.95 15.02
N GLU A 424 -16.20 17.11 14.11
CA GLU A 424 -15.92 15.67 14.12
C GLU A 424 -14.47 15.39 13.70
N ILE A 425 -13.83 14.33 14.23
CA ILE A 425 -12.37 14.13 14.13
C ILE A 425 -11.86 13.75 12.73
N ASN A 426 -12.64 13.03 11.94
CA ASN A 426 -12.17 12.44 10.67
C ASN A 426 -13.04 12.82 9.47
N ASN A 427 -14.34 12.54 9.54
CA ASN A 427 -15.29 12.79 8.46
C ASN A 427 -16.58 13.36 9.04
N PHE A 428 -17.39 14.02 8.21
CA PHE A 428 -18.73 14.40 8.65
C PHE A 428 -19.49 13.18 9.15
N PRO A 429 -20.25 13.32 10.25
CA PRO A 429 -21.13 12.26 10.70
C PRO A 429 -22.09 11.82 9.59
N SER A 430 -22.38 10.52 9.49
CA SER A 430 -23.19 9.96 8.41
C SER A 430 -24.60 10.56 8.33
N TRP A 431 -25.12 11.05 9.46
CA TRP A 431 -26.44 11.67 9.56
C TRP A 431 -26.50 13.12 9.01
N LEU A 432 -25.37 13.79 8.77
CA LEU A 432 -25.38 15.17 8.28
C LEU A 432 -26.04 15.27 6.90
N LYS A 433 -25.89 14.23 6.06
CA LYS A 433 -26.53 14.20 4.73
C LYS A 433 -28.05 14.20 4.83
N ASP A 434 -28.61 13.51 5.82
CA ASP A 434 -30.06 13.42 6.00
C ASP A 434 -30.61 14.78 6.45
N ILE A 435 -29.87 15.49 7.31
CA ILE A 435 -30.17 16.89 7.66
C ILE A 435 -30.04 17.81 6.43
N ALA A 436 -29.02 17.62 5.60
CA ALA A 436 -28.82 18.43 4.40
C ALA A 436 -29.91 18.25 3.33
N VAL A 437 -30.57 17.08 3.28
CA VAL A 437 -31.73 16.84 2.41
C VAL A 437 -32.92 17.69 2.84
N VAL A 438 -33.17 17.80 4.15
CA VAL A 438 -34.37 18.49 4.68
C VAL A 438 -34.12 20.00 4.88
N PHE A 439 -32.94 20.37 5.39
CA PHE A 439 -32.56 21.75 5.72
C PHE A 439 -31.29 22.18 4.98
N PRO A 440 -31.30 22.20 3.63
CA PRO A 440 -30.10 22.50 2.84
C PRO A 440 -29.52 23.90 3.13
N ASP A 441 -30.38 24.90 3.36
CA ASP A 441 -29.94 26.28 3.60
C ASP A 441 -29.26 26.44 4.97
N ALA A 442 -29.76 25.78 6.01
CA ALA A 442 -29.14 25.75 7.34
C ALA A 442 -27.73 25.14 7.29
N VAL A 443 -27.59 23.99 6.62
CA VAL A 443 -26.30 23.32 6.46
C VAL A 443 -25.35 24.21 5.64
N LYS A 444 -25.83 24.72 4.51
CA LYS A 444 -25.07 25.59 3.60
C LYS A 444 -24.56 26.84 4.30
N LYS A 445 -25.37 27.48 5.15
CA LYS A 445 -24.99 28.66 5.92
C LYS A 445 -23.75 28.39 6.76
N ILE A 446 -23.74 27.31 7.55
CA ILE A 446 -22.62 26.98 8.43
C ILE A 446 -21.38 26.56 7.65
N LEU A 447 -21.54 25.73 6.61
CA LEU A 447 -20.42 25.34 5.74
C LEU A 447 -19.77 26.56 5.08
N ASN A 448 -20.56 27.52 4.59
CA ASN A 448 -20.04 28.72 3.94
C ASN A 448 -19.16 29.58 4.86
N VAL A 449 -19.54 29.72 6.14
CA VAL A 449 -18.74 30.46 7.13
C VAL A 449 -17.39 29.77 7.35
N CYS A 450 -17.41 28.43 7.50
CA CYS A 450 -16.18 27.66 7.68
C CYS A 450 -15.27 27.72 6.45
N ILE A 451 -15.84 27.53 5.26
CA ILE A 451 -15.13 27.62 3.98
C ILE A 451 -14.46 28.98 3.84
N GLU A 452 -15.18 30.08 4.08
CA GLU A 452 -14.63 31.43 3.94
C GLU A 452 -13.49 31.70 4.93
N SER A 453 -13.60 31.23 6.17
CA SER A 453 -12.52 31.37 7.12
C SER A 453 -11.29 30.52 6.77
N GLU A 454 -11.49 29.29 6.29
CA GLU A 454 -10.40 28.41 5.88
C GLU A 454 -9.68 28.96 4.65
N PHE A 455 -10.44 29.50 3.69
CA PHE A 455 -9.93 30.15 2.48
C PHE A 455 -9.00 31.33 2.78
N ASN A 456 -9.35 32.10 3.83
CA ASN A 456 -8.64 33.31 4.27
C ASN A 456 -7.56 33.04 5.33
N THR A 457 -7.14 31.78 5.52
CA THR A 457 -6.09 31.45 6.49
C THR A 457 -4.72 31.95 5.99
N PRO A 458 -4.03 32.83 6.72
CA PRO A 458 -2.73 33.37 6.28
C PRO A 458 -1.64 32.30 6.22
N LYS A 459 -0.64 32.50 5.35
CA LYS A 459 0.49 31.58 5.16
C LYS A 459 1.31 31.33 6.43
N GLU A 460 1.33 32.28 7.38
CA GLU A 460 2.07 32.17 8.65
C GLU A 460 1.39 31.24 9.65
N LYS A 461 0.09 30.98 9.48
CA LYS A 461 -0.63 30.02 10.32
C LYS A 461 -0.43 28.61 9.78
N PRO A 462 -0.44 27.58 10.66
CA PRO A 462 -0.45 26.20 10.22
C PRO A 462 -1.56 25.93 9.22
N ILE A 463 -1.29 25.04 8.27
CA ILE A 463 -2.26 24.61 7.26
C ILE A 463 -3.57 24.20 7.95
N PRO A 464 -4.70 24.83 7.62
CA PRO A 464 -5.99 24.36 8.08
C PRO A 464 -6.33 23.08 7.31
N HIS A 465 -6.66 22.02 8.03
CA HIS A 465 -7.13 20.75 7.47
C HIS A 465 -8.49 20.45 8.08
N GLU A 466 -9.47 21.30 7.76
CA GLU A 466 -10.74 21.38 8.49
C GLU A 466 -11.92 21.01 7.58
N VAL A 467 -12.79 21.97 7.27
CA VAL A 467 -14.05 21.71 6.57
C VAL A 467 -13.83 21.45 5.09
N LEU A 468 -12.90 22.15 4.44
CA LEU A 468 -12.53 21.89 3.03
C LEU A 468 -11.96 20.48 2.86
N ALA A 469 -11.03 20.07 3.73
CA ALA A 469 -10.46 18.73 3.72
C ALA A 469 -11.56 17.66 3.89
N THR A 470 -12.46 17.86 4.85
CA THR A 470 -13.58 16.96 5.11
C THR A 470 -14.55 16.90 3.93
N LEU A 471 -14.84 18.04 3.29
CA LEU A 471 -15.72 18.13 2.11
C LEU A 471 -15.20 17.36 0.90
N VAL A 472 -13.88 17.22 0.72
CA VAL A 472 -13.30 16.42 -0.38
C VAL A 472 -13.78 14.97 -0.33
N HIS A 473 -13.92 14.40 0.87
CA HIS A 473 -14.35 13.02 1.09
C HIS A 473 -15.86 12.89 1.37
N ALA A 474 -16.59 14.01 1.45
CA ALA A 474 -18.01 14.03 1.74
C ALA A 474 -18.88 13.49 0.58
N GLU A 475 -20.12 13.15 0.93
CA GLU A 475 -21.20 12.81 0.02
C GLU A 475 -21.46 13.94 -1.00
N ILE A 476 -21.91 13.57 -2.21
CA ILE A 476 -22.07 14.52 -3.34
C ILE A 476 -22.95 15.73 -2.97
N LEU A 477 -24.03 15.51 -2.20
CA LEU A 477 -24.95 16.57 -1.79
C LEU A 477 -24.25 17.69 -1.00
N LEU A 478 -23.33 17.35 -0.09
CA LEU A 478 -22.62 18.35 0.71
C LEU A 478 -21.64 19.15 -0.16
N LYS A 479 -21.02 18.50 -1.15
CA LYS A 479 -20.18 19.17 -2.16
C LYS A 479 -21.01 20.13 -3.00
N GLU A 480 -22.22 19.74 -3.42
CA GLU A 480 -23.13 20.64 -4.15
C GLU A 480 -23.47 21.90 -3.37
N LEU A 481 -23.83 21.76 -2.08
CA LEU A 481 -24.17 22.89 -1.21
C LEU A 481 -23.02 23.88 -1.06
N ALA A 482 -21.79 23.39 -0.97
CA ALA A 482 -20.57 24.19 -0.84
C ALA A 482 -20.07 24.79 -2.17
N SER A 483 -20.36 24.13 -3.29
CA SER A 483 -19.68 24.39 -4.58
C SER A 483 -19.82 25.83 -5.09
N GLN A 484 -21.01 26.45 -4.94
CA GLN A 484 -21.23 27.82 -5.42
C GLN A 484 -20.40 28.84 -4.64
N LYS A 485 -20.33 28.74 -3.30
CA LYS A 485 -19.52 29.64 -2.47
C LYS A 485 -18.03 29.48 -2.79
N ILE A 486 -17.56 28.25 -2.97
CA ILE A 486 -16.18 27.95 -3.38
C ILE A 486 -15.87 28.57 -4.75
N TYR A 487 -16.77 28.41 -5.73
CA TYR A 487 -16.61 29.00 -7.05
C TYR A 487 -16.51 30.53 -6.99
N ASP A 488 -17.38 31.17 -6.20
CA ASP A 488 -17.40 32.63 -6.05
C ASP A 488 -16.13 33.15 -5.37
N LEU A 489 -15.63 32.47 -4.32
CA LEU A 489 -14.37 32.82 -3.65
C LEU A 489 -13.16 32.65 -4.57
N ILE A 490 -13.05 31.51 -5.27
CA ILE A 490 -11.96 31.27 -6.22
C ILE A 490 -11.93 32.33 -7.33
N LYS A 491 -13.10 32.79 -7.76
CA LYS A 491 -13.20 33.78 -8.83
C LYS A 491 -12.57 35.11 -8.42
N THR A 492 -12.71 35.53 -7.17
CA THR A 492 -12.21 36.82 -6.67
C THR A 492 -10.79 36.72 -6.13
N GLU A 493 -10.49 35.68 -5.38
CA GLU A 493 -9.26 35.55 -4.59
C GLU A 493 -8.61 34.17 -4.82
N THR A 494 -7.42 33.95 -4.25
CA THR A 494 -6.76 32.64 -4.26
C THR A 494 -6.24 32.39 -2.84
N PRO A 495 -6.51 31.24 -2.22
CA PRO A 495 -6.00 30.92 -0.89
C PRO A 495 -4.47 31.02 -0.83
N ASP A 496 -3.94 31.49 0.28
CA ASP A 496 -2.50 31.53 0.54
C ASP A 496 -1.88 30.12 0.58
N HIS A 497 -2.63 29.15 1.12
CA HIS A 497 -2.22 27.75 1.20
C HIS A 497 -2.68 26.98 -0.03
N LEU A 498 -1.74 26.45 -0.83
CA LEU A 498 -2.03 25.68 -2.05
C LEU A 498 -2.88 24.43 -1.81
N ILE A 499 -2.83 23.86 -0.62
CA ILE A 499 -3.68 22.72 -0.25
C ILE A 499 -5.16 23.08 -0.21
N ASN A 500 -5.52 24.31 0.19
CA ASN A 500 -6.90 24.79 0.16
C ASN A 500 -7.36 25.03 -1.28
N VAL A 501 -6.45 25.48 -2.16
CA VAL A 501 -6.72 25.53 -3.61
C VAL A 501 -7.07 24.14 -4.12
N SER A 502 -6.26 23.13 -3.77
CA SER A 502 -6.50 21.74 -4.14
C SER A 502 -7.86 21.22 -3.65
N TYR A 503 -8.19 21.41 -2.38
CA TYR A 503 -9.48 20.97 -1.84
C TYR A 503 -10.65 21.66 -2.53
N ALA A 504 -10.57 22.98 -2.70
CA ALA A 504 -11.60 23.76 -3.35
C ALA A 504 -11.82 23.30 -4.81
N LEU A 505 -10.74 23.10 -5.57
CA LEU A 505 -10.80 22.59 -6.93
C LEU A 505 -11.35 21.15 -6.96
N SER A 506 -10.96 20.28 -6.03
CA SER A 506 -11.45 18.89 -5.93
C SER A 506 -12.95 18.85 -5.71
N ILE A 507 -13.48 19.73 -4.85
CA ILE A 507 -14.91 19.87 -4.60
C ILE A 507 -15.65 20.34 -5.87
N LEU A 508 -15.11 21.33 -6.60
CA LEU A 508 -15.70 21.81 -7.86
C LEU A 508 -15.69 20.75 -8.97
N LEU A 509 -14.62 19.93 -9.07
CA LEU A 509 -14.54 18.82 -10.02
C LEU A 509 -15.56 17.71 -9.73
N ASN A 510 -15.96 17.61 -8.48
CA ASN A 510 -16.93 16.63 -7.99
C ASN A 510 -18.25 17.31 -7.61
N SER A 511 -18.66 18.34 -8.36
CA SER A 511 -20.01 18.91 -8.27
C SER A 511 -20.62 19.16 -9.65
N SER A 512 -21.93 19.43 -9.68
CA SER A 512 -22.69 19.73 -10.89
C SER A 512 -22.23 21.01 -11.61
N LEU A 513 -21.54 21.91 -10.90
CA LEU A 513 -20.98 23.13 -11.50
C LEU A 513 -19.91 22.84 -12.56
N LYS A 514 -19.24 21.67 -12.50
CA LYS A 514 -18.25 21.28 -13.51
C LYS A 514 -18.85 21.27 -14.93
N ASP A 515 -20.12 20.86 -15.06
CA ASP A 515 -20.81 20.68 -16.34
C ASP A 515 -21.34 22.01 -16.88
N SER A 516 -21.32 23.08 -16.09
CA SER A 516 -21.79 24.40 -16.48
C SER A 516 -20.83 25.12 -17.46
N GLY A 517 -19.64 24.57 -17.70
CA GLY A 517 -18.55 25.17 -18.48
C GLY A 517 -17.90 26.41 -17.85
N LYS A 518 -18.48 26.97 -16.77
CA LYS A 518 -17.95 28.14 -16.05
C LYS A 518 -16.68 27.77 -15.28
N VAL A 519 -16.71 26.61 -14.62
CA VAL A 519 -15.56 26.08 -13.86
C VAL A 519 -14.36 25.84 -14.77
N ASN A 520 -14.56 25.20 -15.92
CA ASN A 520 -13.49 25.02 -16.92
C ASN A 520 -12.89 26.36 -17.38
N LYS A 521 -13.74 27.34 -17.75
CA LYS A 521 -13.26 28.69 -18.13
C LYS A 521 -12.48 29.37 -17.01
N LEU A 522 -12.94 29.27 -15.77
CA LEU A 522 -12.30 29.88 -14.60
C LEU A 522 -10.91 29.24 -14.34
N ILE A 523 -10.85 27.92 -14.28
CA ILE A 523 -9.61 27.16 -14.06
C ILE A 523 -8.62 27.40 -15.19
N GLY A 524 -9.06 27.33 -16.45
CA GLY A 524 -8.20 27.64 -17.60
C GLY A 524 -7.64 29.07 -17.54
N ASN A 525 -8.47 30.07 -17.21
CA ASN A 525 -8.02 31.45 -17.06
C ASN A 525 -7.03 31.65 -15.90
N LYS A 526 -7.29 31.05 -14.73
CA LYS A 526 -6.38 31.09 -13.58
C LYS A 526 -5.04 30.43 -13.93
N THR A 527 -5.07 29.22 -14.49
CA THR A 527 -3.89 28.50 -14.96
C THR A 527 -3.05 29.34 -15.94
N ASN A 528 -3.71 30.03 -16.88
CA ASN A 528 -3.04 30.87 -17.87
C ASN A 528 -2.33 32.09 -17.27
N ASN A 529 -2.82 32.61 -16.15
CA ASN A 529 -2.35 33.82 -15.51
C ASN A 529 -1.24 33.59 -14.47
N ILE A 530 -0.99 32.33 -14.07
CA ILE A 530 0.09 32.00 -13.13
C ILE A 530 1.45 32.22 -13.80
N LYS A 531 2.27 33.05 -13.17
CA LYS A 531 3.63 33.39 -13.60
C LYS A 531 4.60 33.06 -12.47
N ASN A 532 5.70 32.38 -12.81
CA ASN A 532 6.83 32.12 -11.91
C ASN A 532 6.48 31.36 -10.61
N ASP A 533 5.39 30.58 -10.60
CA ASP A 533 5.00 29.69 -9.52
C ASP A 533 4.64 28.32 -10.12
N VAL A 534 5.56 27.36 -9.99
CA VAL A 534 5.45 26.04 -10.60
C VAL A 534 4.44 25.18 -9.84
N ASP A 535 4.44 25.23 -8.50
CA ASP A 535 3.55 24.43 -7.66
C ASP A 535 2.10 24.87 -7.86
N ALA A 536 1.83 26.18 -7.82
CA ALA A 536 0.51 26.70 -8.14
C ALA A 536 0.10 26.29 -9.57
N PHE A 537 0.99 26.45 -10.55
CA PHE A 537 0.70 26.06 -11.93
C PHE A 537 0.28 24.58 -12.02
N ILE A 538 1.00 23.67 -11.36
CA ILE A 538 0.71 22.23 -11.37
C ILE A 538 -0.66 21.94 -10.76
N VAL A 539 -0.99 22.50 -9.59
CA VAL A 539 -2.30 22.28 -8.93
C VAL A 539 -3.47 22.71 -9.83
N TRP A 540 -3.37 23.89 -10.43
CA TRP A 540 -4.39 24.41 -11.34
C TRP A 540 -4.46 23.62 -12.65
N PHE A 541 -3.30 23.22 -13.17
CA PHE A 541 -3.21 22.46 -14.41
C PHE A 541 -3.72 21.02 -14.26
N ASP A 542 -3.49 20.35 -13.13
CA ASP A 542 -4.07 19.03 -12.83
C ASP A 542 -5.61 19.11 -12.84
N ALA A 543 -6.18 20.10 -12.15
CA ALA A 543 -7.63 20.32 -12.17
C ALA A 543 -8.14 20.56 -13.60
N TRP A 544 -7.39 21.29 -14.43
CA TRP A 544 -7.75 21.52 -15.82
C TRP A 544 -7.69 20.25 -16.68
N LEU A 545 -6.68 19.40 -16.49
CA LEU A 545 -6.56 18.11 -17.17
C LEU A 545 -7.77 17.20 -16.91
N ASN A 546 -8.33 17.23 -15.68
CA ASN A 546 -9.53 16.46 -15.34
C ASN A 546 -10.81 17.00 -15.99
N LEU A 547 -10.89 18.30 -16.29
CA LEU A 547 -12.08 18.94 -16.89
C LEU A 547 -12.07 18.95 -18.41
N ASP A 548 -10.93 19.30 -18.98
CA ASP A 548 -10.77 19.56 -20.41
C ASP A 548 -9.35 19.21 -20.85
N PHE A 549 -9.11 17.91 -20.87
CA PHE A 549 -7.84 17.31 -21.23
C PHE A 549 -7.27 17.88 -22.55
N THR A 550 -8.10 17.97 -23.59
CA THR A 550 -7.70 18.45 -24.91
C THR A 550 -7.18 19.89 -24.88
N ASN A 551 -7.93 20.81 -24.27
CA ASN A 551 -7.51 22.21 -24.23
C ASN A 551 -6.33 22.44 -23.28
N ALA A 552 -6.27 21.73 -22.15
CA ALA A 552 -5.13 21.77 -21.24
C ALA A 552 -3.84 21.32 -21.92
N VAL A 553 -3.84 20.19 -22.63
CA VAL A 553 -2.67 19.68 -23.37
C VAL A 553 -2.27 20.65 -24.51
N ASN A 554 -3.23 21.20 -25.24
CA ASN A 554 -2.97 22.21 -26.27
C ASN A 554 -2.33 23.49 -25.68
N TYR A 555 -2.74 23.89 -24.47
CA TYR A 555 -2.12 25.00 -23.77
C TYR A 555 -0.70 24.67 -23.31
N LEU A 556 -0.47 23.49 -22.73
CA LEU A 556 0.85 23.05 -22.28
C LEU A 556 1.87 23.05 -23.43
N GLU A 557 1.49 22.53 -24.60
CA GLU A 557 2.34 22.58 -25.80
C GLU A 557 2.75 24.02 -26.16
N LYS A 558 1.81 24.97 -26.13
CA LYS A 558 2.08 26.38 -26.43
C LYS A 558 2.94 27.04 -25.35
N LYS A 559 2.78 26.66 -24.08
CA LYS A 559 3.58 27.17 -22.96
C LYS A 559 5.02 26.70 -23.08
N LEU A 560 5.25 25.40 -23.30
CA LEU A 560 6.59 24.82 -23.47
C LEU A 560 7.37 25.45 -24.63
N LYS A 561 6.71 25.78 -25.75
CA LYS A 561 7.34 26.49 -26.88
C LYS A 561 7.91 27.88 -26.54
N LYS A 562 7.48 28.49 -25.43
CA LYS A 562 7.94 29.82 -24.99
C LYS A 562 9.03 29.75 -23.92
N LEU A 563 9.24 28.58 -23.32
CA LEU A 563 10.23 28.37 -22.27
C LEU A 563 11.55 27.93 -22.90
N ASN A 564 12.66 28.18 -22.21
CA ASN A 564 13.94 27.62 -22.62
C ASN A 564 14.00 26.11 -22.31
N ALA A 565 15.06 25.43 -22.76
CA ALA A 565 15.19 23.97 -22.61
C ALA A 565 15.20 23.51 -21.15
N LYS A 566 15.90 24.24 -20.26
CA LYS A 566 15.98 23.92 -18.84
C LYS A 566 14.63 24.14 -18.15
N GLU A 567 14.01 25.30 -18.36
CA GLU A 567 12.69 25.63 -17.80
C GLU A 567 11.61 24.63 -18.25
N SER A 568 11.63 24.22 -19.52
CA SER A 568 10.70 23.23 -20.05
C SER A 568 10.90 21.85 -19.41
N TYR A 569 12.16 21.44 -19.22
CA TYR A 569 12.51 20.20 -18.55
C TYR A 569 12.06 20.22 -17.07
N ASP A 570 12.45 21.24 -16.31
CA ASP A 570 12.12 21.38 -14.89
C ASP A 570 10.60 21.39 -14.68
N LEU A 571 9.86 22.12 -15.53
CA LEU A 571 8.39 22.12 -15.48
C LEU A 571 7.81 20.74 -15.75
N MET A 572 8.28 20.03 -16.77
CA MET A 572 7.75 18.73 -17.15
C MET A 572 8.09 17.63 -16.14
N VAL A 573 9.28 17.67 -15.52
CA VAL A 573 9.66 16.74 -14.44
C VAL A 573 8.76 16.94 -13.23
N ASN A 574 8.61 18.18 -12.75
CA ASN A 574 7.76 18.44 -11.58
C ASN A 574 6.29 18.12 -11.87
N LEU A 575 5.77 18.52 -13.05
CA LEU A 575 4.40 18.20 -13.44
C LEU A 575 4.17 16.69 -13.51
N CYS A 576 5.00 15.95 -14.24
CA CYS A 576 4.81 14.50 -14.38
C CYS A 576 5.04 13.77 -13.06
N GLY A 577 5.95 14.26 -12.22
CA GLY A 577 6.19 13.73 -10.88
C GLY A 577 4.94 13.84 -10.01
N GLU A 578 4.35 15.04 -9.91
CA GLU A 578 3.12 15.26 -9.16
C GLU A 578 1.93 14.47 -9.72
N LEU A 579 1.76 14.41 -11.05
CA LEU A 579 0.73 13.58 -11.67
C LEU A 579 0.94 12.07 -11.43
N SER A 580 2.18 11.65 -11.12
CA SER A 580 2.51 10.25 -10.82
C SER A 580 2.09 9.81 -9.43
N ARG A 581 2.27 10.70 -8.45
CA ARG A 581 2.10 10.41 -7.02
C ARG A 581 0.70 9.86 -6.77
N SER A 582 0.65 8.68 -6.15
CA SER A 582 -0.60 8.02 -5.78
C SER A 582 -1.43 8.91 -4.84
N ARG A 583 -2.76 8.73 -4.86
CA ARG A 583 -3.73 9.40 -3.98
C ARG A 583 -3.38 9.34 -2.48
N HIS A 584 -2.49 8.44 -2.08
CA HIS A 584 -2.07 8.25 -0.69
C HIS A 584 -0.92 9.16 -0.23
N TYR A 585 -0.16 9.78 -1.15
CA TYR A 585 1.00 10.62 -0.81
C TYR A 585 0.88 12.07 -1.28
N SER A 586 -0.10 12.37 -2.14
CA SER A 586 -0.35 13.73 -2.61
C SER A 586 -1.54 14.36 -1.89
N TYR A 587 -1.34 15.55 -1.33
CA TYR A 587 -2.43 16.41 -0.85
C TYR A 587 -3.19 17.10 -2.02
N PHE A 588 -2.79 16.82 -3.26
CA PHE A 588 -3.31 17.44 -4.46
C PHE A 588 -4.41 16.59 -5.14
N ILE A 589 -5.25 17.25 -5.93
CA ILE A 589 -6.08 16.57 -6.93
C ILE A 589 -5.18 15.67 -7.75
N SER A 590 -5.61 14.45 -8.04
CA SER A 590 -4.84 13.51 -8.84
C SER A 590 -5.57 13.28 -10.16
N PHE A 591 -4.93 13.67 -11.26
CA PHE A 591 -5.39 13.43 -12.61
C PHE A 591 -5.80 11.98 -12.86
N ASP A 592 -7.08 11.79 -13.18
CA ASP A 592 -7.65 10.47 -13.43
C ASP A 592 -7.42 10.05 -14.89
N LEU A 593 -6.19 9.59 -15.16
CA LEU A 593 -5.78 9.11 -16.47
C LEU A 593 -6.69 7.98 -17.01
N GLY A 594 -7.31 7.19 -16.13
CA GLY A 594 -8.21 6.10 -16.50
C GLY A 594 -9.48 6.56 -17.24
N LYS A 595 -9.87 7.82 -17.11
CA LYS A 595 -11.07 8.37 -17.77
C LYS A 595 -10.81 8.89 -19.19
N ILE A 596 -9.56 8.97 -19.62
CA ILE A 596 -9.19 9.58 -20.89
C ILE A 596 -9.27 8.56 -22.03
N ASN A 597 -10.18 8.75 -22.99
CA ASN A 597 -10.32 7.89 -24.18
C ASN A 597 -9.97 8.62 -25.50
N GLU A 598 -9.71 9.93 -25.46
CA GLU A 598 -9.45 10.73 -26.66
C GLU A 598 -8.00 10.56 -27.13
N ILE A 599 -7.81 9.73 -28.15
CA ILE A 599 -6.48 9.27 -28.59
C ILE A 599 -5.61 10.43 -29.11
N LYS A 600 -6.16 11.43 -29.80
CA LYS A 600 -5.33 12.46 -30.45
C LYS A 600 -4.61 13.35 -29.43
N SER A 601 -5.30 13.80 -28.39
CA SER A 601 -4.70 14.60 -27.32
C SER A 601 -3.85 13.73 -26.42
N LEU A 602 -4.19 12.44 -26.25
CA LEU A 602 -3.36 11.50 -25.51
C LEU A 602 -2.00 11.31 -26.18
N VAL A 603 -1.99 11.10 -27.50
CA VAL A 603 -0.77 11.03 -28.31
C VAL A 603 0.00 12.35 -28.23
N LYS A 604 -0.68 13.50 -28.33
CA LYS A 604 -0.02 14.80 -28.17
C LYS A 604 0.64 14.93 -26.79
N PHE A 605 -0.03 14.54 -25.72
CA PHE A 605 0.53 14.62 -24.37
C PHE A 605 1.70 13.65 -24.21
N LEU A 606 1.58 12.43 -24.73
CA LEU A 606 2.66 11.44 -24.75
C LEU A 606 3.90 11.97 -25.45
N ARG A 607 3.75 12.63 -26.61
CA ARG A 607 4.87 13.31 -27.29
C ARG A 607 5.55 14.35 -26.41
N LEU A 608 4.77 15.20 -25.73
CA LEU A 608 5.32 16.21 -24.82
C LEU A 608 6.08 15.57 -23.66
N VAL A 609 5.51 14.53 -23.05
CA VAL A 609 6.13 13.83 -21.92
C VAL A 609 7.41 13.12 -22.37
N TYR A 610 7.38 12.29 -23.42
CA TYR A 610 8.57 11.54 -23.88
C TYR A 610 9.70 12.45 -24.37
N LYS A 611 9.37 13.63 -24.92
CA LYS A 611 10.37 14.61 -25.35
C LYS A 611 11.21 15.15 -24.18
N HIS A 612 10.60 15.32 -23.00
CA HIS A 612 11.27 15.92 -21.83
C HIS A 612 11.70 14.86 -20.80
N ILE A 613 10.94 13.79 -20.64
CA ILE A 613 11.20 12.66 -19.75
C ILE A 613 11.76 11.52 -20.59
N LYS A 614 13.01 11.65 -21.02
CA LYS A 614 13.63 10.70 -21.93
C LYS A 614 14.00 9.39 -21.24
N GLN A 615 13.75 8.27 -21.93
CA GLN A 615 14.10 6.93 -21.44
C GLN A 615 15.61 6.73 -21.25
N GLU A 616 16.44 7.39 -22.08
CA GLU A 616 17.91 7.34 -21.97
C GLU A 616 18.45 7.95 -20.67
N ASN A 617 17.63 8.78 -20.00
CA ASN A 617 17.95 9.42 -18.73
C ASN A 617 17.17 8.79 -17.56
N ASP A 618 16.67 7.57 -17.73
CA ASP A 618 16.00 6.85 -16.64
C ASP A 618 17.05 6.32 -15.67
N SER A 619 16.80 6.54 -14.38
CA SER A 619 17.66 6.05 -13.32
C SER A 619 17.55 4.53 -13.22
N VAL A 620 18.69 3.86 -13.13
CA VAL A 620 18.77 2.43 -12.82
C VAL A 620 19.27 2.31 -11.39
N TYR A 621 18.36 1.95 -10.47
CA TYR A 621 18.71 1.72 -9.08
C TYR A 621 18.97 0.24 -8.81
N PHE A 622 19.95 -0.04 -7.96
CA PHE A 622 20.25 -1.37 -7.45
C PHE A 622 20.02 -1.39 -5.93
N GLY A 623 18.97 -2.06 -5.46
CA GLY A 623 18.60 -2.13 -4.04
C GLY A 623 17.28 -1.41 -3.70
N GLY A 624 17.08 -1.11 -2.42
CA GLY A 624 15.96 -0.28 -1.98
C GLY A 624 16.25 1.18 -2.27
N TYR A 625 15.39 1.86 -3.04
CA TYR A 625 15.51 3.29 -3.31
C TYR A 625 14.22 4.00 -2.89
N THR A 626 14.35 5.25 -2.46
CA THR A 626 13.20 6.14 -2.29
C THR A 626 13.06 6.92 -3.59
N PRO A 627 11.95 6.75 -4.34
CA PRO A 627 11.74 7.46 -5.59
C PRO A 627 11.82 8.98 -5.40
N ASP A 628 12.56 9.66 -6.28
CA ASP A 628 12.54 11.11 -6.37
C ASP A 628 11.48 11.61 -7.38
N VAL A 629 11.39 12.93 -7.57
CA VAL A 629 10.41 13.55 -8.51
C VAL A 629 10.64 13.10 -9.96
N ARG A 630 11.90 12.82 -10.33
CA ARG A 630 12.25 12.35 -11.68
C ARG A 630 11.86 10.89 -11.87
N ASP A 631 11.97 10.05 -10.85
CA ASP A 631 11.45 8.67 -10.85
C ASP A 631 9.93 8.64 -10.94
N ASP A 632 9.26 9.49 -10.16
CA ASP A 632 7.82 9.68 -10.25
C ASP A 632 7.43 10.08 -11.69
N ALA A 633 8.14 11.04 -12.31
CA ALA A 633 7.89 11.44 -13.70
C ALA A 633 8.10 10.28 -14.71
N GLN A 634 9.08 9.40 -14.47
CA GLN A 634 9.29 8.18 -15.27
C GLN A 634 8.09 7.24 -15.16
N HIS A 635 7.61 7.00 -13.94
CA HIS A 635 6.42 6.17 -13.70
C HIS A 635 5.19 6.75 -14.40
N PHE A 636 5.00 8.07 -14.38
CA PHE A 636 3.90 8.72 -15.09
C PHE A 636 3.98 8.50 -16.61
N ARG A 637 5.17 8.63 -17.20
CA ARG A 637 5.41 8.35 -18.62
C ARG A 637 4.99 6.92 -19.01
N GLY A 638 5.29 5.95 -18.14
CA GLY A 638 4.85 4.56 -18.30
C GLY A 638 3.34 4.41 -18.26
N ARG A 639 2.68 4.94 -17.22
CA ARG A 639 1.22 4.88 -17.08
C ARG A 639 0.48 5.54 -18.25
N LEU A 640 1.02 6.64 -18.79
CA LEU A 640 0.46 7.32 -19.95
C LEU A 640 0.48 6.44 -21.22
N LEU A 641 1.56 5.67 -21.41
CA LEU A 641 1.66 4.69 -22.48
C LEU A 641 0.73 3.50 -22.24
N ASP A 642 0.66 2.98 -21.02
CA ASP A 642 -0.29 1.90 -20.64
C ASP A 642 -1.73 2.32 -20.92
N ARG A 643 -2.07 3.59 -20.67
CA ARG A 643 -3.39 4.10 -20.98
C ARG A 643 -3.69 4.03 -22.47
N LEU A 644 -2.75 4.46 -23.33
CA LEU A 644 -2.91 4.34 -24.78
C LEU A 644 -3.11 2.87 -25.21
N LEU A 645 -2.34 1.94 -24.64
CA LEU A 645 -2.44 0.51 -24.94
C LEU A 645 -3.81 -0.08 -24.55
N SER A 646 -4.36 0.37 -23.42
CA SER A 646 -5.65 -0.09 -22.88
C SER A 646 -6.87 0.34 -23.71
N ILE A 647 -6.73 1.32 -24.60
CA ILE A 647 -7.85 1.76 -25.47
C ILE A 647 -8.03 0.71 -26.59
N PRO A 648 -9.19 0.04 -26.70
CA PRO A 648 -9.42 -1.00 -27.70
C PRO A 648 -9.44 -0.43 -29.13
N GLY A 649 -9.17 -1.28 -30.12
CA GLY A 649 -9.30 -0.94 -31.53
C GLY A 649 -8.03 -0.47 -32.25
N LYS A 650 -8.17 -0.29 -33.57
CA LYS A 650 -7.06 -0.03 -34.51
C LYS A 650 -6.43 1.35 -34.32
N GLU A 651 -7.15 2.30 -33.75
CA GLU A 651 -6.71 3.67 -33.56
C GLU A 651 -5.51 3.76 -32.61
N SER A 652 -5.49 2.98 -31.54
CA SER A 652 -4.35 2.93 -30.61
C SER A 652 -3.14 2.19 -31.23
N TYR A 653 -3.38 1.17 -32.06
CA TYR A 653 -2.32 0.58 -32.89
C TYR A 653 -1.69 1.61 -33.84
N ASN A 654 -2.52 2.35 -34.60
CA ASN A 654 -2.06 3.38 -35.52
C ASN A 654 -1.30 4.51 -34.78
N ALA A 655 -1.73 4.85 -33.57
CA ALA A 655 -1.05 5.83 -32.71
C ALA A 655 0.38 5.38 -32.35
N LEU A 656 0.57 4.12 -31.94
CA LEU A 656 1.90 3.56 -31.64
C LEU A 656 2.80 3.55 -32.87
N ILE A 657 2.27 3.14 -34.03
CA ILE A 657 3.01 3.20 -35.31
C ILE A 657 3.39 4.64 -35.64
N SER A 658 2.50 5.61 -35.44
CA SER A 658 2.80 7.03 -35.64
C SER A 658 3.92 7.51 -34.73
N LEU A 659 3.87 7.18 -33.43
CA LEU A 659 4.89 7.56 -32.46
C LEU A 659 6.27 6.97 -32.81
N SER A 660 6.31 5.73 -33.31
CA SER A 660 7.57 5.07 -33.73
C SER A 660 8.31 5.76 -34.89
N LYS A 661 7.58 6.55 -35.69
CA LYS A 661 8.10 7.25 -36.86
C LYS A 661 8.61 8.66 -36.54
N GLU A 662 8.44 9.14 -35.31
CA GLU A 662 8.85 10.50 -34.92
C GLU A 662 10.34 10.61 -34.67
N SER A 663 10.98 11.66 -35.21
CA SER A 663 12.41 11.92 -35.07
C SER A 663 12.82 12.22 -33.63
N ASP A 664 11.95 12.90 -32.88
CA ASP A 664 12.23 13.30 -31.49
C ASP A 664 12.12 12.11 -30.53
N LEU A 665 11.55 10.97 -30.97
CA LEU A 665 11.27 9.78 -30.15
C LEU A 665 12.05 8.53 -30.60
N VAL A 666 13.14 8.72 -31.34
CA VAL A 666 13.92 7.62 -31.95
C VAL A 666 14.39 6.61 -30.91
N SER A 667 14.77 7.03 -29.70
CA SER A 667 15.23 6.14 -28.62
C SER A 667 14.14 5.18 -28.10
N SER A 668 12.85 5.49 -28.32
CA SER A 668 11.72 4.63 -27.94
C SER A 668 11.04 3.95 -29.14
N ARG A 669 11.62 4.06 -30.35
CA ARG A 669 11.04 3.50 -31.59
C ARG A 669 10.73 2.02 -31.47
N ASP A 670 11.72 1.23 -31.04
CA ASP A 670 11.62 -0.23 -31.00
C ASP A 670 10.56 -0.67 -29.97
N VAL A 671 10.46 0.04 -28.85
CA VAL A 671 9.44 -0.16 -27.83
C VAL A 671 8.04 0.08 -28.42
N PHE A 672 7.82 1.19 -29.13
CA PHE A 672 6.52 1.46 -29.75
C PHE A 672 6.16 0.44 -30.84
N GLN A 673 7.12 -0.03 -31.64
CA GLN A 673 6.88 -1.06 -32.65
C GLN A 673 6.55 -2.42 -32.01
N TYR A 674 7.30 -2.80 -30.99
CA TYR A 674 7.06 -4.02 -30.22
C TYR A 674 5.65 -4.01 -29.60
N LEU A 675 5.27 -2.90 -28.97
CA LEU A 675 3.95 -2.75 -28.36
C LEU A 675 2.82 -2.70 -29.39
N ALA A 676 3.04 -2.07 -30.55
CA ALA A 676 2.07 -2.08 -31.65
C ALA A 676 1.83 -3.52 -32.15
N LYS A 677 2.90 -4.32 -32.30
CA LYS A 677 2.79 -5.73 -32.66
C LYS A 677 2.00 -6.52 -31.60
N GLY A 678 2.37 -6.40 -30.33
CA GLY A 678 1.66 -7.08 -29.24
C GLY A 678 0.19 -6.66 -29.11
N LYS A 679 -0.14 -5.41 -29.45
CA LYS A 679 -1.54 -4.96 -29.53
C LYS A 679 -2.28 -5.59 -30.70
N ALA A 680 -1.67 -5.65 -31.88
CA ALA A 680 -2.28 -6.32 -33.03
C ALA A 680 -2.54 -7.81 -32.74
N GLU A 681 -1.62 -8.49 -32.05
CA GLU A 681 -1.80 -9.87 -31.60
C GLU A 681 -2.96 -10.02 -30.61
N LYS A 682 -3.03 -9.17 -29.57
CA LYS A 682 -4.14 -9.20 -28.59
C LYS A 682 -5.50 -8.89 -29.19
N GLU A 683 -5.58 -8.00 -30.17
CA GLU A 683 -6.84 -7.67 -30.84
C GLU A 683 -7.27 -8.76 -31.83
N LEU A 684 -6.38 -9.71 -32.17
CA LEU A 684 -6.68 -10.90 -32.96
C LEU A 684 -7.06 -12.12 -32.10
N GLU A 685 -6.85 -12.08 -30.78
CA GLU A 685 -7.33 -13.13 -29.88
C GLU A 685 -8.87 -13.08 -29.82
N SER A 686 -9.53 -14.22 -30.07
CA SER A 686 -10.99 -14.32 -30.15
C SER A 686 -11.69 -13.77 -28.91
N GLU A 687 -12.83 -13.10 -29.10
CA GLU A 687 -13.61 -12.52 -27.99
C GLU A 687 -14.00 -13.58 -26.94
N VAL A 688 -13.79 -13.23 -25.68
CA VAL A 688 -14.16 -14.04 -24.50
C VAL A 688 -15.67 -14.34 -24.55
N TRP A 689 -16.05 -15.61 -24.34
CA TRP A 689 -17.45 -16.04 -24.34
C TRP A 689 -18.25 -15.26 -23.29
N ARG A 690 -19.37 -14.67 -23.70
CA ARG A 690 -20.30 -14.01 -22.78
C ARG A 690 -21.16 -15.06 -22.06
N PRO A 691 -21.71 -14.78 -20.88
CA PRO A 691 -22.62 -15.71 -20.18
C PRO A 691 -23.79 -16.19 -21.05
N GLN A 692 -24.29 -15.35 -21.97
CA GLN A 692 -25.33 -15.72 -22.94
C GLN A 692 -24.81 -16.74 -23.97
N ASP A 693 -23.57 -16.59 -24.42
CA ASP A 693 -22.93 -17.52 -25.37
C ASP A 693 -22.79 -18.92 -24.75
N VAL A 694 -22.44 -18.99 -23.45
CA VAL A 694 -22.37 -20.25 -22.68
C VAL A 694 -23.76 -20.90 -22.54
N ALA A 695 -24.79 -20.10 -22.21
CA ALA A 695 -26.16 -20.61 -22.07
C ALA A 695 -26.74 -21.12 -23.41
N GLN A 696 -26.42 -20.46 -24.51
CA GLN A 696 -26.84 -20.89 -25.84
C GLN A 696 -26.10 -22.16 -26.28
N PHE A 697 -24.79 -22.25 -26.02
CA PHE A 697 -24.02 -23.45 -26.26
C PHE A 697 -24.57 -24.65 -25.45
N TYR A 698 -24.94 -24.45 -24.19
CA TYR A 698 -25.52 -25.52 -23.38
C TYR A 698 -26.87 -26.04 -23.92
N SER A 699 -27.68 -25.17 -24.52
CA SER A 699 -29.02 -25.53 -25.00
C SER A 699 -29.06 -26.03 -26.45
N LYS A 700 -28.18 -25.52 -27.31
CA LYS A 700 -28.20 -25.77 -28.76
C LYS A 700 -26.87 -26.31 -29.30
N PHE A 701 -25.90 -26.59 -28.43
CA PHE A 701 -24.51 -26.95 -28.78
C PHE A 701 -23.84 -25.97 -29.75
N THR A 702 -24.31 -24.72 -29.77
CA THR A 702 -23.87 -23.67 -30.70
C THR A 702 -23.89 -22.30 -30.02
N LYS A 703 -22.95 -21.41 -30.38
CA LYS A 703 -22.92 -20.00 -29.99
C LYS A 703 -23.64 -19.14 -31.04
N GLU A 704 -24.18 -17.97 -30.66
CA GLU A 704 -24.67 -17.00 -31.65
C GLU A 704 -23.53 -16.46 -32.51
N ILE A 705 -23.71 -16.52 -33.83
CA ILE A 705 -22.75 -15.97 -34.79
C ILE A 705 -22.87 -14.45 -34.80
N ILE A 706 -21.81 -13.76 -34.38
CA ILE A 706 -21.78 -12.30 -34.24
C ILE A 706 -20.82 -11.59 -35.19
N SER A 707 -20.07 -12.32 -36.02
CA SER A 707 -19.21 -11.78 -37.08
C SER A 707 -19.28 -12.59 -38.37
N ASP A 708 -18.78 -12.01 -39.46
CA ASP A 708 -18.57 -12.66 -40.76
C ASP A 708 -17.50 -13.76 -40.70
N GLU A 709 -16.44 -13.56 -39.92
CA GLU A 709 -15.41 -14.57 -39.68
C GLU A 709 -15.96 -15.79 -38.91
N GLU A 710 -16.77 -15.58 -37.87
CA GLU A 710 -17.44 -16.69 -37.18
C GLU A 710 -18.40 -17.43 -38.10
N LEU A 711 -19.14 -16.72 -38.97
CA LEU A 711 -20.01 -17.35 -39.98
C LEU A 711 -19.19 -18.21 -40.95
N PHE A 712 -18.02 -17.74 -41.36
CA PHE A 712 -17.13 -18.45 -42.27
C PHE A 712 -16.63 -19.77 -41.66
N TYR A 713 -16.04 -19.73 -40.46
CA TYR A 713 -15.54 -20.95 -39.82
C TYR A 713 -16.67 -21.91 -39.44
N TYR A 714 -17.81 -21.41 -38.97
CA TYR A 714 -18.97 -22.24 -38.70
C TYR A 714 -19.48 -22.93 -39.98
N THR A 715 -19.48 -22.22 -41.10
CA THR A 715 -19.85 -22.80 -42.40
C THR A 715 -18.87 -23.91 -42.83
N LEU A 716 -17.56 -23.71 -42.63
CA LEU A 716 -16.55 -24.73 -42.92
C LEU A 716 -16.75 -26.00 -42.07
N GLU A 717 -17.01 -25.85 -40.77
CA GLU A 717 -17.30 -26.98 -39.87
C GLU A 717 -18.49 -27.80 -40.37
N LYS A 718 -19.55 -27.14 -40.86
CA LYS A 718 -20.73 -27.82 -41.41
C LYS A 718 -20.47 -28.49 -42.76
N ILE A 719 -19.58 -27.94 -43.58
CA ILE A 719 -19.13 -28.61 -44.81
C ILE A 719 -18.31 -29.86 -44.47
N ASP A 720 -17.44 -29.79 -43.47
CA ASP A 720 -16.67 -30.94 -43.00
C ASP A 720 -17.56 -32.04 -42.40
N GLU A 721 -18.63 -31.67 -41.68
CA GLU A 721 -19.65 -32.61 -41.19
C GLU A 721 -20.34 -33.35 -42.35
N ILE A 722 -20.70 -32.64 -43.42
CA ILE A 722 -21.26 -33.24 -44.65
C ILE A 722 -20.24 -34.18 -45.29
N LYS A 723 -18.99 -33.76 -45.40
CA LYS A 723 -17.90 -34.56 -45.97
C LYS A 723 -17.69 -35.85 -45.17
N ASP A 724 -17.58 -35.76 -43.86
CA ASP A 724 -17.38 -36.92 -42.98
C ASP A 724 -18.56 -37.90 -43.09
N HIS A 725 -19.81 -37.40 -43.18
CA HIS A 725 -20.97 -38.26 -43.41
C HIS A 725 -20.90 -39.02 -44.75
N ILE A 726 -20.45 -38.37 -45.82
CA ILE A 726 -20.27 -39.02 -47.13
C ILE A 726 -19.11 -40.02 -47.11
N GLU A 727 -18.00 -39.66 -46.47
CA GLU A 727 -16.76 -40.43 -46.55
C GLU A 727 -16.70 -41.62 -45.59
N LYS A 728 -17.26 -41.46 -44.39
CA LYS A 728 -17.06 -42.37 -43.25
C LYS A 728 -18.38 -42.87 -42.64
N GLY A 729 -19.54 -42.38 -43.09
CA GLY A 729 -20.84 -42.74 -42.49
C GLY A 729 -21.34 -44.12 -42.90
N ASP A 730 -21.86 -44.88 -41.93
CA ASP A 730 -22.44 -46.23 -42.14
C ASP A 730 -23.66 -46.23 -43.07
N VAL A 731 -24.36 -45.10 -43.18
CA VAL A 731 -25.51 -44.86 -44.06
C VAL A 731 -25.21 -43.80 -45.12
N SER A 732 -23.97 -43.77 -45.62
CA SER A 732 -23.50 -42.76 -46.57
C SER A 732 -24.38 -42.65 -47.82
N THR A 733 -24.72 -41.42 -48.18
CA THR A 733 -25.41 -41.09 -49.43
C THR A 733 -24.50 -41.09 -50.65
N ARG A 734 -23.21 -41.46 -50.52
CA ARG A 734 -22.27 -41.54 -51.65
C ARG A 734 -22.82 -42.36 -52.82
N GLY A 735 -23.50 -43.46 -52.52
CA GLY A 735 -24.11 -44.34 -53.53
C GLY A 735 -25.25 -43.72 -54.34
N LEU A 736 -25.78 -42.56 -53.94
CA LEU A 736 -26.79 -41.81 -54.69
C LEU A 736 -26.20 -41.02 -55.87
N PHE A 737 -24.88 -40.84 -55.89
CA PHE A 737 -24.18 -40.08 -56.92
C PHE A 737 -23.35 -40.99 -57.83
N ASN A 738 -23.33 -40.71 -59.13
CA ASN A 738 -22.54 -41.44 -60.11
C ASN A 738 -21.93 -40.49 -61.13
N SER A 739 -21.15 -41.01 -62.09
CA SER A 739 -20.45 -40.21 -63.11
C SER A 739 -21.38 -39.46 -64.08
N LYS A 740 -22.70 -39.62 -63.99
CA LYS A 740 -23.71 -38.87 -64.76
C LYS A 740 -24.52 -37.89 -63.91
N THR A 741 -24.25 -37.79 -62.61
CA THR A 741 -24.91 -36.82 -61.72
C THR A 741 -24.55 -35.41 -62.17
N LYS A 742 -25.54 -34.55 -62.37
CA LYS A 742 -25.31 -33.16 -62.78
C LYS A 742 -24.80 -32.33 -61.60
N GLU A 743 -23.87 -31.41 -61.86
CA GLU A 743 -23.38 -30.45 -60.86
C GLU A 743 -24.53 -29.72 -60.13
N SER A 744 -25.56 -29.29 -60.86
CA SER A 744 -26.75 -28.66 -60.29
C SER A 744 -27.57 -29.54 -59.34
N GLU A 745 -27.54 -30.87 -59.50
CA GLU A 745 -28.19 -31.82 -58.58
C GLU A 745 -27.35 -31.97 -57.30
N PHE A 746 -26.03 -31.98 -57.44
CA PHE A 746 -25.10 -32.02 -56.31
C PHE A 746 -25.15 -30.74 -55.47
N GLN A 747 -25.18 -29.57 -56.13
CA GLN A 747 -25.38 -28.26 -55.48
C GLN A 747 -26.67 -28.20 -54.66
N LYS A 748 -27.79 -28.69 -55.23
CA LYS A 748 -29.09 -28.74 -54.52
C LYS A 748 -29.02 -29.62 -53.29
N TRP A 749 -28.32 -30.75 -53.39
CA TRP A 749 -28.15 -31.66 -52.27
C TRP A 749 -27.30 -31.03 -51.15
N ILE A 750 -26.17 -30.39 -51.49
CA ILE A 750 -25.34 -29.66 -50.50
C ILE A 750 -26.14 -28.52 -49.85
N ALA A 751 -26.93 -27.77 -50.63
CA ALA A 751 -27.78 -26.71 -50.12
C ALA A 751 -28.82 -27.21 -49.10
N ASP A 752 -29.47 -28.33 -49.40
CA ASP A 752 -30.44 -28.98 -48.51
C ASP A 752 -29.77 -29.47 -47.22
N ARG A 753 -28.60 -30.12 -47.34
CA ARG A 753 -27.84 -30.58 -46.17
C ARG A 753 -27.39 -29.45 -45.27
N LEU A 754 -26.79 -28.40 -45.83
CA LEU A 754 -26.39 -27.20 -45.08
C LEU A 754 -27.59 -26.53 -44.40
N ARG A 755 -28.77 -26.55 -45.04
CA ARG A 755 -30.01 -26.02 -44.44
C ARG A 755 -30.48 -26.86 -43.26
N LEU A 756 -30.40 -28.19 -43.35
CA LEU A 756 -30.84 -29.11 -42.29
C LEU A 756 -29.92 -29.08 -41.07
N ILE A 757 -28.59 -29.11 -41.27
CA ILE A 757 -27.60 -29.13 -40.18
C ILE A 757 -27.30 -27.74 -39.61
N GLY A 758 -27.72 -26.67 -40.28
CA GLY A 758 -27.52 -25.29 -39.84
C GLY A 758 -28.34 -24.88 -38.60
N THR A 759 -29.33 -25.70 -38.19
CA THR A 759 -30.13 -25.55 -36.94
C THR A 759 -30.65 -24.13 -36.64
N GLY A 760 -30.95 -23.34 -37.67
CA GLY A 760 -31.43 -21.95 -37.54
C GLY A 760 -30.35 -20.89 -37.24
N ASN A 761 -29.07 -21.26 -37.24
CA ASN A 761 -27.96 -20.32 -37.03
C ASN A 761 -27.63 -19.50 -38.28
N TYR A 762 -27.96 -19.98 -39.47
CA TYR A 762 -27.87 -19.25 -40.74
C TYR A 762 -29.01 -19.68 -41.69
N SER A 763 -29.21 -18.93 -42.78
CA SER A 763 -30.07 -19.30 -43.90
C SER A 763 -29.25 -19.61 -45.16
N VAL A 764 -29.77 -20.46 -46.03
CA VAL A 764 -29.12 -20.89 -47.28
C VAL A 764 -29.94 -20.44 -48.48
N THR A 765 -29.38 -19.56 -49.30
CA THR A 765 -29.92 -19.11 -50.59
C THR A 765 -29.08 -19.68 -51.74
N ARG A 766 -29.72 -19.93 -52.90
CA ARG A 766 -29.07 -20.46 -54.11
C ARG A 766 -29.28 -19.47 -55.25
N GLU A 767 -28.27 -19.27 -56.09
CA GLU A 767 -28.31 -18.44 -57.32
C GLU A 767 -28.79 -16.99 -57.08
N GLU A 768 -28.43 -16.38 -55.95
CA GLU A 768 -28.75 -14.97 -55.67
C GLU A 768 -27.77 -14.06 -56.45
N GLU A 769 -28.30 -13.11 -57.22
CA GLU A 769 -27.51 -12.17 -58.02
C GLU A 769 -26.88 -11.10 -57.13
N VAL A 770 -25.58 -10.87 -57.28
CA VAL A 770 -24.78 -9.92 -56.48
C VAL A 770 -24.20 -8.81 -57.36
N ASP A 771 -23.60 -7.77 -56.76
CA ASP A 771 -22.86 -6.74 -57.52
C ASP A 771 -21.86 -7.38 -58.51
N ASP A 772 -21.74 -6.79 -59.71
CA ASP A 772 -21.09 -7.35 -60.91
C ASP A 772 -21.82 -8.55 -61.59
N LEU A 773 -23.12 -8.74 -61.36
CA LEU A 773 -23.96 -9.80 -61.98
C LEU A 773 -23.47 -11.24 -61.70
N LYS A 774 -22.62 -11.43 -60.68
CA LYS A 774 -22.10 -12.75 -60.29
C LYS A 774 -23.19 -13.54 -59.55
N LYS A 775 -23.17 -14.87 -59.70
CA LYS A 775 -24.12 -15.80 -59.05
C LYS A 775 -23.34 -16.92 -58.38
N PRO A 776 -22.87 -16.74 -57.13
CA PRO A 776 -22.25 -17.83 -56.39
C PRO A 776 -23.25 -18.99 -56.26
N ASP A 777 -22.76 -20.23 -56.35
CA ASP A 777 -23.62 -21.41 -56.35
C ASP A 777 -24.53 -21.45 -55.11
N LEU A 778 -24.00 -21.12 -53.93
CA LEU A 778 -24.74 -20.96 -52.67
C LEU A 778 -24.30 -19.72 -51.89
N ARG A 779 -25.21 -19.19 -51.08
CA ARG A 779 -24.95 -18.16 -50.08
C ARG A 779 -25.49 -18.57 -48.71
N ILE A 780 -24.63 -18.48 -47.72
CA ILE A 780 -24.96 -18.63 -46.30
C ILE A 780 -25.11 -17.24 -45.70
N ARG A 781 -26.23 -16.97 -45.03
CA ARG A 781 -26.53 -15.65 -44.45
C ARG A 781 -26.94 -15.75 -42.99
N LYS A 782 -26.40 -14.85 -42.18
CA LYS A 782 -26.90 -14.58 -40.82
C LYS A 782 -26.86 -13.09 -40.58
N ASN A 783 -28.01 -12.48 -40.35
CA ASN A 783 -28.16 -11.02 -40.25
C ASN A 783 -27.53 -10.33 -41.47
N ASN A 784 -26.48 -9.52 -41.26
CA ASN A 784 -25.74 -8.80 -42.32
C ASN A 784 -24.50 -9.57 -42.82
N PHE A 785 -24.17 -10.72 -42.23
CA PHE A 785 -23.01 -11.52 -42.59
C PHE A 785 -23.34 -12.50 -43.72
N ILE A 786 -22.43 -12.63 -44.69
CA ILE A 786 -22.64 -13.44 -45.89
C ILE A 786 -21.36 -14.23 -46.21
N VAL A 787 -21.52 -15.53 -46.45
CA VAL A 787 -20.47 -16.41 -46.98
C VAL A 787 -20.95 -17.00 -48.31
N GLY A 788 -20.17 -16.83 -49.37
CA GLY A 788 -20.41 -17.45 -50.67
C GLY A 788 -19.72 -18.82 -50.75
N ILE A 789 -20.38 -19.79 -51.39
CA ILE A 789 -19.82 -21.12 -51.64
C ILE A 789 -19.97 -21.43 -53.12
N GLU A 790 -18.87 -21.87 -53.74
CA GLU A 790 -18.83 -22.42 -55.09
C GLU A 790 -18.59 -23.92 -55.04
N ILE A 791 -19.32 -24.68 -55.86
CA ILE A 791 -19.27 -26.14 -55.86
C ILE A 791 -18.99 -26.60 -57.30
N LYS A 792 -17.92 -27.38 -57.47
CA LYS A 792 -17.51 -27.93 -58.77
C LYS A 792 -17.25 -29.43 -58.71
N ILE A 793 -17.68 -30.18 -59.74
CA ILE A 793 -17.32 -31.59 -59.88
C ILE A 793 -15.95 -31.70 -60.54
N ALA A 794 -14.92 -32.05 -59.77
CA ALA A 794 -13.51 -31.98 -60.19
C ALA A 794 -13.16 -32.71 -61.49
N ASN A 795 -13.89 -33.76 -61.88
CA ASN A 795 -13.63 -34.54 -63.10
C ASN A 795 -14.16 -33.89 -64.38
N GLU A 796 -14.94 -32.81 -64.29
CA GLU A 796 -15.52 -32.09 -65.45
C GLU A 796 -14.74 -30.82 -65.82
N TYR A 797 -13.72 -30.45 -65.04
CA TYR A 797 -12.96 -29.21 -65.20
C TYR A 797 -11.46 -29.47 -65.17
N SER A 798 -10.71 -28.77 -66.02
CA SER A 798 -9.26 -28.70 -65.92
C SER A 798 -8.83 -27.86 -64.70
N VAL A 799 -7.61 -28.08 -64.21
CA VAL A 799 -7.02 -27.29 -63.11
C VAL A 799 -7.03 -25.79 -63.43
N GLN A 800 -6.86 -25.41 -64.70
CA GLN A 800 -6.91 -24.01 -65.13
C GLN A 800 -8.32 -23.42 -65.06
N GLU A 801 -9.35 -24.21 -65.35
CA GLU A 801 -10.76 -23.80 -65.23
C GLU A 801 -11.16 -23.67 -63.76
N LEU A 802 -10.74 -24.59 -62.89
CA LEU A 802 -10.95 -24.50 -61.44
C LEU A 802 -10.25 -23.28 -60.83
N SER A 803 -9.01 -23.00 -61.23
CA SER A 803 -8.27 -21.81 -60.75
C SER A 803 -8.91 -20.50 -61.22
N ARG A 804 -9.46 -20.45 -62.44
CA ARG A 804 -10.22 -19.29 -62.94
C ARG A 804 -11.55 -19.12 -62.22
N ALA A 805 -12.24 -20.21 -61.91
CA ALA A 805 -13.49 -20.18 -61.14
C ALA A 805 -13.27 -19.55 -59.76
N ILE A 806 -12.17 -19.89 -59.07
CA ILE A 806 -11.79 -19.30 -57.77
C ILE A 806 -11.40 -17.83 -57.90
N SER A 807 -10.68 -17.44 -58.97
CA SER A 807 -10.16 -16.07 -59.14
C SER A 807 -11.20 -15.05 -59.62
N ASN A 808 -12.31 -15.52 -60.21
CA ASN A 808 -13.38 -14.68 -60.74
C ASN A 808 -14.59 -14.56 -59.80
N GLN A 809 -14.55 -15.19 -58.62
CA GLN A 809 -15.51 -14.96 -57.53
C GLN A 809 -15.13 -13.68 -56.80
#